data_AF-A0ABC8VEA9-F1
#
_entry.id   AF-A0ABC8VEA9-F1
#
_cell.length_a   1.000
_cell.length_b   1.000
_cell.length_c   1.000
_cell.angle_alpha   90.00
_cell.angle_beta   90.00
_cell.angle_gamma   90.00
#
_symmetry.space_group_name_H-M   'P 1'
#
loop_
_entity.id
_entity.type
_entity.pdbx_description
1 polymer ?
#
loop_
_entity_poly.entity_id
_entity_poly.type
_entity_poly.pdbx_seq_one_letter_code
_entity_poly.pdbx_strand_id
1 'polypeptide(L)'
;METLVQLWNEWEIHLLVLLSFALQLFLFFAGSFRPRNTITFVRLSIWFAYLGADFVAVYALGFLSRQQDNSTGEMNTLKETHQLAFFWAPFLLAHLGGQDTITAFAIEDNNLWLRHLLNLIVQVMLASYVFWKSTGWHNLQILVPGIFMFVSGIIKYGERTYALKCGSLKNTEGLPPRGNEKQPPDLRQDDMYLGVVGFALRSAPVVRNFFAGCNLVQFMATNVDYMCLFGELDGRQLLLKIEIGMLYDDLYSKAMVLRKRIGLILRCISQISAVVAFVLFIVSNKQRYRRADIAVTYVLFIGGFLVEFCAIAVVVMSPWTWGWLESRKCHKLARICWLLLSNNIRRLEKRMMWPNSMGQYNILNYVGFDQSWLSKQIQMLIRMTANIFGAGKERHLWVSKLLDSKSIQVDREILQSVTQYVDGVHSELTSDGSGRPYHQWPNLHPLLEKLQSLSMDDFGLVIVFMHALTEVHLSTYNPPGDMAASIGVCRKLSNYMLYLLVTHPEMLPVTGSVETTLEYFVTKVTEYGDGGKDTIMRGIRKLLEDLMDLQAIQPNEDTLQEIRDFWLRLLLFAAGKSRGETHAAQLAVGGELLTLTWLLMAHLEMGDSWPLRIELGHAAGTMSPDIAYVFPNKSGSNP
;
A
#
# COMPACT_ATOMS: atom_id res chain seq x y z
N MET A 1 14.58 -47.18 5.97
CA MET A 1 14.98 -45.77 5.75
C MET A 1 15.41 -45.55 4.30
N GLU A 2 16.18 -46.45 3.70
CA GLU A 2 16.62 -46.39 2.29
C GLU A 2 15.46 -46.33 1.27
N THR A 3 14.35 -47.05 1.51
CA THR A 3 13.17 -47.04 0.62
C THR A 3 12.42 -45.70 0.61
N LEU A 4 12.37 -44.99 1.75
CA LEU A 4 11.77 -43.65 1.84
C LEU A 4 12.66 -42.60 1.19
N VAL A 5 13.99 -42.73 1.30
CA VAL A 5 14.95 -41.84 0.62
C VAL A 5 14.91 -42.02 -0.89
N GLN A 6 14.79 -43.26 -1.38
CA GLN A 6 14.62 -43.54 -2.82
C GLN A 6 13.29 -42.99 -3.35
N LEU A 7 12.18 -43.19 -2.62
CA LEU A 7 10.89 -42.60 -2.97
C LEU A 7 10.91 -41.07 -2.96
N TRP A 8 11.60 -40.47 -1.99
CA TRP A 8 11.78 -39.02 -1.92
C TRP A 8 12.52 -38.51 -3.16
N ASN A 9 13.68 -39.11 -3.48
CA ASN A 9 14.49 -38.71 -4.63
C ASN A 9 13.75 -38.88 -5.97
N GLU A 10 12.87 -39.87 -6.11
CA GLU A 10 12.06 -40.05 -7.33
C GLU A 10 11.00 -38.96 -7.53
N TRP A 11 10.37 -38.50 -6.44
CA TRP A 11 9.25 -37.56 -6.48
C TRP A 11 9.66 -36.11 -6.23
N GLU A 12 10.92 -35.88 -5.84
CA GLU A 12 11.43 -34.56 -5.45
C GLU A 12 11.15 -33.49 -6.52
N ILE A 13 11.44 -33.78 -7.79
CA ILE A 13 11.21 -32.82 -8.87
C ILE A 13 9.72 -32.55 -9.14
N HIS A 14 8.86 -33.58 -9.07
CA HIS A 14 7.41 -33.40 -9.20
C HIS A 14 6.86 -32.51 -8.09
N LEU A 15 7.31 -32.75 -6.85
CA LEU A 15 6.92 -31.96 -5.68
C LEU A 15 7.38 -30.51 -5.80
N LEU A 16 8.61 -30.26 -6.26
CA LEU A 16 9.15 -28.91 -6.46
C LEU A 16 8.37 -28.12 -7.53
N VAL A 17 8.07 -28.75 -8.66
CA VAL A 17 7.33 -28.10 -9.75
C VAL A 17 5.88 -27.83 -9.34
N LEU A 18 5.22 -28.78 -8.67
CA LEU A 18 3.87 -28.59 -8.15
C LEU A 18 3.84 -27.55 -7.02
N LEU A 19 4.85 -27.51 -6.15
CA LEU A 19 4.98 -26.48 -5.11
C LEU A 19 5.17 -25.09 -5.74
N SER A 20 6.01 -24.98 -6.76
CA SER A 20 6.19 -23.73 -7.52
C SER A 20 4.86 -23.24 -8.10
N PHE A 21 4.09 -24.14 -8.72
CA PHE A 21 2.77 -23.82 -9.26
C PHE A 21 1.74 -23.46 -8.16
N ALA A 22 1.74 -24.19 -7.04
CA ALA A 22 0.84 -23.94 -5.91
C ALA A 22 1.10 -22.57 -5.27
N LEU A 23 2.36 -22.18 -5.10
CA LEU A 23 2.73 -20.85 -4.58
C LEU A 23 2.22 -19.74 -5.49
N GLN A 24 2.31 -19.93 -6.81
CA GLN A 24 1.75 -18.99 -7.79
C GLN A 24 0.23 -18.92 -7.74
N LEU A 25 -0.45 -20.06 -7.65
CA LEU A 25 -1.91 -20.07 -7.51
C LEU A 25 -2.33 -19.33 -6.24
N PHE A 26 -1.64 -19.59 -5.12
CA PHE A 26 -1.84 -18.88 -3.87
C PHE A 26 -1.61 -17.38 -4.02
N LEU A 27 -0.49 -16.95 -4.63
CA LEU A 27 -0.19 -15.54 -4.85
C LEU A 27 -1.21 -14.84 -5.75
N PHE A 28 -1.74 -15.53 -6.76
CA PHE A 28 -2.77 -14.97 -7.64
C PHE A 28 -4.02 -14.58 -6.84
N PHE A 29 -4.54 -15.51 -6.03
CA PHE A 29 -5.72 -15.27 -5.19
C PHE A 29 -5.40 -14.36 -4.01
N ALA A 30 -4.43 -14.72 -3.17
CA ALA A 30 -4.08 -13.99 -1.95
C ALA A 30 -3.56 -12.57 -2.24
N GLY A 31 -2.79 -12.39 -3.34
CA GLY A 31 -2.35 -11.08 -3.81
C GLY A 31 -3.52 -10.15 -4.15
N SER A 32 -4.60 -10.69 -4.72
CA SER A 32 -5.84 -9.93 -4.98
C SER A 32 -6.56 -9.48 -3.71
N PHE A 33 -6.29 -10.11 -2.56
CA PHE A 33 -6.85 -9.75 -1.24
C PHE A 33 -5.87 -8.96 -0.37
N ARG A 34 -4.62 -8.81 -0.80
CA ARG A 34 -3.54 -8.19 -0.03
C ARG A 34 -3.88 -6.80 0.52
N PRO A 35 -4.44 -5.84 -0.25
CA PRO A 35 -4.77 -4.52 0.28
C PRO A 35 -5.94 -4.52 1.27
N ARG A 36 -6.66 -5.65 1.41
CA ARG A 36 -7.90 -5.75 2.20
C ARG A 36 -7.68 -6.42 3.56
N ASN A 37 -6.60 -7.18 3.69
CA ASN A 37 -6.40 -8.07 4.82
C ASN A 37 -5.54 -7.39 5.88
N THR A 38 -6.18 -6.91 6.94
CA THR A 38 -5.53 -6.41 8.16
C THR A 38 -4.93 -7.52 9.02
N ILE A 39 -5.24 -8.79 8.70
CA ILE A 39 -4.76 -9.96 9.45
C ILE A 39 -3.26 -10.16 9.16
N THR A 40 -2.43 -9.90 10.17
CA THR A 40 -0.96 -10.04 10.12
C THR A 40 -0.53 -11.43 9.63
N PHE A 41 -1.20 -12.50 10.05
CA PHE A 41 -0.89 -13.86 9.59
C PHE A 41 -1.02 -14.02 8.07
N VAL A 42 -2.10 -13.50 7.47
CA VAL A 42 -2.32 -13.59 6.02
C VAL A 42 -1.26 -12.79 5.27
N ARG A 43 -0.89 -11.61 5.77
CA ARG A 43 0.18 -10.78 5.19
C ARG A 43 1.54 -11.47 5.27
N LEU A 44 1.86 -12.11 6.40
CA LEU A 44 3.07 -12.91 6.56
C LEU A 44 3.07 -14.11 5.60
N SER A 45 1.94 -14.82 5.46
CA SER A 45 1.83 -15.92 4.49
C SER A 45 2.03 -15.45 3.04
N ILE A 46 1.47 -14.30 2.64
CA ILE A 46 1.69 -13.71 1.32
C ILE A 46 3.17 -13.35 1.13
N TRP A 47 3.81 -12.76 2.14
CA TRP A 47 5.23 -12.42 2.11
C TRP A 47 6.12 -13.66 1.95
N PHE A 48 5.88 -14.71 2.74
CA PHE A 48 6.60 -15.99 2.59
C PHE A 48 6.39 -16.63 1.23
N ALA A 49 5.15 -16.63 0.71
CA ALA A 49 4.87 -17.17 -0.61
C ALA A 49 5.54 -16.35 -1.72
N TYR A 50 5.59 -15.03 -1.59
CA TYR A 50 6.24 -14.13 -2.55
C TYR A 50 7.75 -14.39 -2.62
N LEU A 51 8.42 -14.48 -1.47
CA LEU A 51 9.85 -14.81 -1.43
C LEU A 51 10.13 -16.26 -1.86
N GLY A 52 9.26 -17.19 -1.47
CA GLY A 52 9.40 -18.61 -1.77
C GLY A 52 9.17 -18.96 -3.23
N ALA A 53 8.28 -18.25 -3.93
CA ALA A 53 7.92 -18.56 -5.32
C ALA A 53 9.14 -18.51 -6.27
N ASP A 54 9.93 -17.45 -6.18
CA ASP A 54 11.14 -17.30 -6.99
C ASP A 54 12.22 -18.30 -6.55
N PHE A 55 12.40 -18.49 -5.25
CA PHE A 55 13.38 -19.43 -4.70
C PHE A 55 13.14 -20.87 -5.14
N VAL A 56 11.91 -21.37 -5.00
CA VAL A 56 11.54 -22.75 -5.38
C VAL A 56 11.72 -22.98 -6.88
N ALA A 57 11.36 -22.00 -7.72
CA ALA A 57 11.51 -22.12 -9.17
C ALA A 57 12.99 -22.15 -9.60
N VAL A 58 13.83 -21.27 -9.04
CA VAL A 58 15.28 -21.28 -9.31
C VAL A 58 15.94 -22.55 -8.78
N TYR A 59 15.56 -23.01 -7.59
CA TYR A 59 16.07 -24.25 -7.02
C TYR A 59 15.71 -25.45 -7.90
N ALA A 60 14.47 -25.54 -8.38
CA ALA A 60 14.04 -26.60 -9.30
C ALA A 60 14.83 -26.58 -10.62
N LEU A 61 15.10 -25.39 -11.19
CA LEU A 61 15.96 -25.25 -12.38
C LEU A 61 17.40 -25.71 -12.10
N GLY A 62 17.97 -25.34 -10.96
CA GLY A 62 19.31 -25.76 -10.55
C GLY A 62 19.39 -27.27 -10.31
N PHE A 63 18.36 -27.86 -9.70
CA PHE A 63 18.25 -29.30 -9.51
C PHE A 63 18.24 -30.05 -10.85
N LEU A 64 17.41 -29.60 -11.80
CA LEU A 64 17.38 -30.16 -13.17
C LEU A 64 18.74 -30.06 -13.86
N SER A 65 19.48 -28.96 -13.65
CA SER A 65 20.84 -28.80 -14.19
C SER A 65 21.84 -29.81 -13.61
N ARG A 66 21.80 -30.07 -12.29
CA ARG A 66 22.74 -30.97 -11.62
C ARG A 66 22.46 -32.44 -11.92
N GLN A 67 21.19 -32.83 -11.99
CA GLN A 67 20.79 -34.21 -12.30
C GLN A 67 21.24 -34.63 -13.71
N GLN A 68 21.36 -33.66 -14.62
CA GLN A 68 21.89 -33.87 -15.97
C GLN A 68 23.38 -34.25 -15.98
N ASP A 69 24.21 -33.66 -15.11
CA ASP A 69 25.67 -33.88 -15.12
C ASP A 69 26.07 -35.22 -14.45
N ASN A 70 25.32 -35.66 -13.44
CA ASN A 70 25.55 -36.97 -12.80
C ASN A 70 25.19 -38.16 -13.71
N SER A 71 24.29 -37.95 -14.68
CA SER A 71 23.80 -38.99 -15.60
C SER A 71 24.74 -39.24 -16.79
N THR A 72 25.86 -38.51 -16.88
CA THR A 72 26.84 -38.65 -17.97
C THR A 72 27.78 -39.87 -17.80
N GLY A 73 27.72 -40.57 -16.67
CA GLY A 73 28.58 -41.72 -16.34
C GLY A 73 27.93 -43.12 -16.39
N GLU A 74 26.59 -43.24 -16.35
CA GLU A 74 25.89 -44.53 -16.35
C GLU A 74 24.92 -44.66 -17.55
N MET A 75 25.12 -45.74 -18.32
CA MET A 75 24.53 -46.04 -19.62
C MET A 75 22.99 -46.11 -19.61
N ASN A 76 22.35 -45.18 -20.35
CA ASN A 76 21.09 -45.28 -21.10
C ASN A 76 19.74 -45.68 -20.43
N THR A 77 19.66 -46.09 -19.17
CA THR A 77 18.37 -46.48 -18.56
C THR A 77 17.66 -45.33 -17.81
N LEU A 78 18.41 -44.43 -17.16
CA LEU A 78 17.83 -43.32 -16.38
C LEU A 78 17.50 -42.07 -17.23
N LYS A 79 18.11 -41.95 -18.41
CA LYS A 79 17.84 -40.88 -19.39
C LYS A 79 16.49 -41.06 -20.10
N GLU A 80 15.90 -42.25 -20.03
CA GLU A 80 14.54 -42.52 -20.54
C GLU A 80 13.46 -42.25 -19.49
N THR A 81 13.76 -42.38 -18.19
CA THR A 81 12.76 -42.30 -17.11
C THR A 81 12.34 -40.89 -16.72
N HIS A 82 13.14 -39.84 -17.01
CA HIS A 82 12.84 -38.45 -16.62
C HIS A 82 12.85 -37.44 -17.79
N GLN A 83 12.63 -37.86 -19.05
CA GLN A 83 12.66 -36.96 -20.21
C GLN A 83 11.68 -35.79 -20.13
N LEU A 84 10.53 -35.97 -19.46
CA LEU A 84 9.54 -34.91 -19.30
C LEU A 84 9.90 -33.88 -18.21
N ALA A 85 10.78 -34.22 -17.26
CA ALA A 85 11.17 -33.30 -16.20
C ALA A 85 11.86 -32.04 -16.76
N PHE A 86 12.58 -32.20 -17.88
CA PHE A 86 13.23 -31.11 -18.59
C PHE A 86 12.27 -30.25 -19.42
N PHE A 87 11.11 -30.81 -19.80
CA PHE A 87 10.02 -30.06 -20.39
C PHE A 87 9.41 -29.06 -19.39
N TRP A 88 9.64 -29.23 -18.08
CA TRP A 88 9.19 -28.29 -17.06
C TRP A 88 10.09 -27.06 -16.91
N ALA A 89 11.30 -27.03 -17.48
CA ALA A 89 12.15 -25.84 -17.42
C ALA A 89 11.48 -24.58 -18.04
N PRO A 90 10.86 -24.64 -19.23
CA PRO A 90 9.99 -23.56 -19.73
C PRO A 90 8.84 -23.15 -18.80
N PHE A 91 8.21 -24.08 -18.08
CA PHE A 91 7.16 -23.78 -17.12
C PHE A 91 7.71 -23.06 -15.89
N LEU A 92 8.83 -23.52 -15.35
CA LEU A 92 9.55 -22.86 -14.26
C LEU A 92 10.01 -21.45 -14.65
N LEU A 93 10.36 -21.23 -15.91
CA LEU A 93 10.63 -19.89 -16.44
C LEU A 93 9.36 -19.02 -16.49
N ALA A 94 8.23 -19.58 -16.94
CA ALA A 94 6.94 -18.90 -16.91
C ALA A 94 6.48 -18.57 -15.48
N HIS A 95 6.79 -19.45 -14.53
CA HIS A 95 6.54 -19.31 -13.09
C HIS A 95 7.31 -18.13 -12.48
N LEU A 96 8.58 -17.96 -12.85
CA LEU A 96 9.40 -16.81 -12.46
C LEU A 96 8.86 -15.48 -13.01
N GLY A 97 8.05 -15.53 -14.07
CA GLY A 97 7.30 -14.37 -14.55
C GLY A 97 6.23 -13.85 -13.60
N GLY A 98 5.98 -14.53 -12.47
CA GLY A 98 5.13 -14.05 -11.40
C GLY A 98 3.66 -13.86 -11.82
N GLN A 99 2.82 -13.54 -10.84
CA GLN A 99 1.39 -13.36 -11.05
C GLN A 99 1.05 -11.92 -11.41
N ASP A 100 -0.07 -11.72 -12.10
CA ASP A 100 -0.45 -10.39 -12.56
C ASP A 100 -0.93 -9.47 -11.43
N THR A 101 -1.42 -10.08 -10.34
CA THR A 101 -2.02 -9.42 -9.18
C THR A 101 -0.98 -8.90 -8.19
N ILE A 102 0.26 -9.41 -8.24
CA ILE A 102 1.37 -8.99 -7.39
C ILE A 102 2.70 -9.06 -8.16
N THR A 103 3.25 -7.89 -8.48
CA THR A 103 4.56 -7.77 -9.12
C THR A 103 5.65 -7.43 -8.13
N ALA A 104 5.34 -6.52 -7.21
CA ALA A 104 6.23 -6.04 -6.16
C ALA A 104 5.58 -6.23 -4.79
N PHE A 105 6.37 -6.63 -3.80
CA PHE A 105 5.91 -6.60 -2.41
C PHE A 105 6.09 -5.19 -1.83
N ALA A 106 7.25 -4.58 -2.02
CA ALA A 106 7.52 -3.22 -1.51
C ALA A 106 7.86 -2.27 -2.66
N ILE A 107 7.78 -0.95 -2.42
CA ILE A 107 8.11 0.04 -3.47
C ILE A 107 9.59 -0.03 -3.84
N GLU A 108 10.42 -0.51 -2.91
CA GLU A 108 11.85 -0.78 -3.09
C GLU A 108 12.10 -1.86 -4.14
N ASP A 109 11.24 -2.87 -4.25
CA ASP A 109 11.36 -3.94 -5.26
C ASP A 109 11.27 -3.34 -6.68
N ASN A 110 10.39 -2.36 -6.88
CA ASN A 110 10.27 -1.64 -8.15
C ASN A 110 11.55 -0.86 -8.49
N ASN A 111 12.14 -0.20 -7.49
CA ASN A 111 13.37 0.56 -7.66
C ASN A 111 14.58 -0.34 -7.98
N LEU A 112 14.52 -1.62 -7.64
CA LEU A 112 15.53 -2.63 -7.92
C LEU A 112 15.28 -3.42 -9.22
N TRP A 113 14.44 -2.93 -10.13
CA TRP A 113 14.08 -3.62 -11.38
C TRP A 113 15.28 -4.09 -12.22
N LEU A 114 16.43 -3.38 -12.16
CA LEU A 114 17.65 -3.79 -12.88
C LEU A 114 18.23 -5.11 -12.37
N ARG A 115 18.09 -5.40 -11.05
CA ARG A 115 18.46 -6.71 -10.48
C ARG A 115 17.55 -7.81 -11.01
N HIS A 116 16.26 -7.52 -11.13
CA HIS A 116 15.30 -8.45 -11.72
C HIS A 116 15.56 -8.69 -13.22
N LEU A 117 16.02 -7.67 -13.96
CA LEU A 117 16.46 -7.86 -15.35
C LEU A 117 17.68 -8.77 -15.45
N LEU A 118 18.69 -8.59 -14.59
CA LEU A 118 19.85 -9.49 -14.53
C LEU A 118 19.42 -10.92 -14.20
N ASN A 119 18.54 -11.10 -13.21
CA ASN A 119 17.99 -12.41 -12.86
C ASN A 119 17.25 -13.04 -14.03
N LEU A 120 16.44 -12.27 -14.77
CA LEU A 120 15.79 -12.75 -15.99
C LEU A 120 16.81 -13.30 -16.99
N ILE A 121 17.88 -12.56 -17.28
CA ILE A 121 18.91 -12.99 -18.24
C ILE A 121 19.56 -14.30 -17.77
N VAL A 122 19.99 -14.36 -16.51
CA VAL A 122 20.64 -15.55 -15.94
C VAL A 122 19.71 -16.76 -15.97
N GLN A 123 18.45 -16.60 -15.58
CA GLN A 123 17.48 -17.69 -15.54
C GLN A 123 17.05 -18.15 -16.94
N VAL A 124 16.92 -17.24 -17.91
CA VAL A 124 16.69 -17.61 -19.32
C VAL A 124 17.87 -18.42 -19.86
N MET A 125 19.11 -18.03 -19.56
CA MET A 125 20.30 -18.77 -19.98
C MET A 125 20.37 -20.15 -19.33
N LEU A 126 20.10 -20.25 -18.01
CA LEU A 126 20.05 -21.53 -17.29
C LEU A 126 18.95 -22.44 -17.83
N ALA A 127 17.74 -21.93 -18.01
CA ALA A 127 16.61 -22.70 -18.53
C ALA A 127 16.86 -23.13 -19.99
N SER A 128 17.50 -22.28 -20.81
CA SER A 128 17.92 -22.63 -22.17
C SER A 128 18.95 -23.76 -22.16
N TYR A 129 19.94 -23.69 -21.28
CA TYR A 129 20.96 -24.74 -21.13
C TYR A 129 20.34 -26.09 -20.74
N VAL A 130 19.48 -26.09 -19.72
CA VAL A 130 18.77 -27.28 -19.26
C VAL A 130 17.89 -27.86 -20.38
N PHE A 131 17.15 -27.01 -21.09
CA PHE A 131 16.26 -27.42 -22.17
C PHE A 131 17.02 -27.95 -23.40
N TRP A 132 18.08 -27.27 -23.83
CA TRP A 132 18.89 -27.63 -24.99
C TRP A 132 19.70 -28.91 -24.77
N LYS A 133 20.37 -29.03 -23.63
CA LYS A 133 21.22 -30.19 -23.30
C LYS A 133 20.40 -31.46 -23.06
N SER A 134 19.17 -31.32 -22.56
CA SER A 134 18.27 -32.46 -22.34
C SER A 134 17.68 -33.03 -23.61
N THR A 135 17.24 -32.17 -24.53
CA THR A 135 16.39 -32.59 -25.65
C THR A 135 17.12 -33.36 -26.75
N GLY A 136 18.46 -33.30 -26.76
CA GLY A 136 19.33 -34.16 -27.55
C GLY A 136 18.81 -34.50 -28.95
N TRP A 137 18.40 -33.51 -29.75
CA TRP A 137 18.04 -33.53 -31.19
C TRP A 137 17.12 -34.65 -31.77
N HIS A 138 16.82 -35.72 -31.04
CA HIS A 138 16.21 -36.94 -31.59
C HIS A 138 14.69 -37.03 -31.32
N ASN A 139 14.12 -36.21 -30.41
CA ASN A 139 12.70 -36.20 -30.07
C ASN A 139 12.02 -34.86 -30.40
N LEU A 140 11.78 -34.58 -31.70
CA LEU A 140 11.08 -33.36 -32.14
C LEU A 140 9.69 -33.20 -31.50
N GLN A 141 9.04 -34.29 -31.09
CA GLN A 141 7.69 -34.27 -30.50
C GLN A 141 7.58 -33.51 -29.17
N ILE A 142 8.65 -33.42 -28.37
CA ILE A 142 8.69 -32.60 -27.14
C ILE A 142 9.36 -31.24 -27.40
N LEU A 143 10.37 -31.22 -28.28
CA LEU A 143 11.14 -30.03 -28.59
C LEU A 143 10.24 -28.88 -29.06
N VAL A 144 9.33 -29.16 -30.00
CA VAL A 144 8.48 -28.12 -30.60
C VAL A 144 7.50 -27.53 -29.55
N PRO A 145 6.70 -28.31 -28.80
CA PRO A 145 5.91 -27.75 -27.71
C PRO A 145 6.75 -27.00 -26.67
N GLY A 146 7.97 -27.47 -26.40
CA GLY A 146 8.86 -26.86 -25.42
C GLY A 146 9.35 -25.48 -25.84
N ILE A 147 9.68 -25.29 -27.13
CA ILE A 147 10.04 -23.98 -27.69
C ILE A 147 8.89 -22.99 -27.56
N PHE A 148 7.67 -23.39 -27.90
CA PHE A 148 6.49 -22.53 -27.73
C PHE A 148 6.23 -22.18 -26.26
N MET A 149 6.39 -23.12 -25.33
CA MET A 149 6.31 -22.80 -23.89
C MET A 149 7.45 -21.88 -23.45
N PHE A 150 8.64 -22.03 -24.02
CA PHE A 150 9.79 -21.20 -23.70
C PHE A 150 9.58 -19.74 -24.11
N VAL A 151 9.05 -19.51 -25.33
CA VAL A 151 8.63 -18.18 -25.80
C VAL A 151 7.60 -17.58 -24.84
N SER A 152 6.60 -18.36 -24.43
CA SER A 152 5.60 -17.91 -23.46
C SER A 152 6.22 -17.54 -22.11
N GLY A 153 7.18 -18.35 -21.61
CA GLY A 153 7.88 -18.10 -20.36
C GLY A 153 8.75 -16.84 -20.38
N ILE A 154 9.53 -16.62 -21.45
CA ILE A 154 10.33 -15.40 -21.64
C ILE A 154 9.43 -14.17 -21.63
N ILE A 155 8.31 -14.21 -22.36
CA ILE A 155 7.38 -13.08 -22.44
C ILE A 155 6.83 -12.76 -21.04
N LYS A 156 6.35 -13.76 -20.28
CA LYS A 156 5.81 -13.54 -18.93
C LYS A 156 6.85 -12.98 -17.96
N TYR A 157 8.09 -13.44 -18.02
CA TYR A 157 9.17 -12.89 -17.21
C TYR A 157 9.51 -11.46 -17.65
N GLY A 158 9.58 -11.21 -18.95
CA GLY A 158 9.76 -9.87 -19.50
C GLY A 158 8.66 -8.90 -19.04
N GLU A 159 7.40 -9.34 -19.04
CA GLU A 159 6.25 -8.56 -18.55
C GLU A 159 6.43 -8.15 -17.08
N ARG A 160 6.87 -9.06 -16.19
CA ARG A 160 7.15 -8.73 -14.78
C ARG A 160 8.27 -7.71 -14.65
N THR A 161 9.40 -7.90 -15.33
CA THR A 161 10.54 -6.97 -15.26
C THR A 161 10.16 -5.59 -15.80
N TYR A 162 9.38 -5.55 -16.88
CA TYR A 162 8.88 -4.30 -17.44
C TYR A 162 7.83 -3.63 -16.52
N ALA A 163 7.00 -4.42 -15.83
CA ALA A 163 6.06 -3.92 -14.82
C ALA A 163 6.79 -3.29 -13.63
N LEU A 164 7.85 -3.92 -13.10
CA LEU A 164 8.68 -3.34 -12.04
C LEU A 164 9.34 -2.03 -12.48
N LYS A 165 9.89 -1.99 -13.69
CA LYS A 165 10.43 -0.75 -14.27
C LYS A 165 9.36 0.34 -14.38
N CYS A 166 8.16 -0.04 -14.81
CA CYS A 166 7.01 0.84 -14.93
C CYS A 166 6.43 1.28 -13.58
N GLY A 167 6.58 0.50 -12.52
CA GLY A 167 6.15 0.84 -11.16
C GLY A 167 7.18 1.65 -10.38
N SER A 168 8.40 1.82 -10.89
CA SER A 168 9.42 2.67 -10.25
C SER A 168 9.09 4.15 -10.47
N LEU A 169 8.84 4.84 -9.35
CA LEU A 169 8.50 6.27 -9.36
C LEU A 169 9.68 7.15 -9.82
N LYS A 170 10.93 6.74 -9.55
CA LYS A 170 12.16 7.42 -9.97
C LYS A 170 12.28 7.65 -11.48
N ASN A 171 11.70 6.76 -12.29
CA ASN A 171 11.70 6.91 -13.76
C ASN A 171 10.75 8.00 -14.25
N THR A 172 9.92 8.54 -13.35
CA THR A 172 8.91 9.56 -13.64
C THR A 172 9.35 10.95 -13.17
N GLU A 173 10.40 11.04 -12.35
CA GLU A 173 11.03 12.29 -11.94
C GLU A 173 11.51 13.07 -13.18
N GLY A 174 10.92 14.24 -13.42
CA GLY A 174 11.36 15.17 -14.46
C GLY A 174 10.76 14.99 -15.87
N LEU A 175 9.78 14.08 -16.07
CA LEU A 175 9.08 13.99 -17.35
C LEU A 175 7.91 15.00 -17.42
N PRO A 176 7.81 15.85 -18.46
CA PRO A 176 6.63 16.67 -18.64
C PRO A 176 5.40 15.77 -18.91
N PRO A 177 4.21 16.10 -18.37
CA PRO A 177 3.00 15.38 -18.70
C PRO A 177 2.79 15.46 -20.20
N ARG A 178 2.49 14.30 -20.79
CA ARG A 178 2.22 14.19 -22.22
C ARG A 178 0.90 14.88 -22.52
N GLY A 179 0.96 16.20 -22.72
CA GLY A 179 -0.16 17.00 -23.21
C GLY A 179 -0.57 16.49 -24.57
N ASN A 180 -1.78 15.93 -24.65
CA ASN A 180 -2.69 15.94 -25.79
C ASN A 180 -3.74 14.86 -25.59
N GLU A 181 -4.79 15.13 -24.81
CA GLU A 181 -6.06 14.40 -24.95
C GLU A 181 -7.23 15.33 -24.63
N LYS A 182 -8.24 15.26 -25.51
CA LYS A 182 -9.30 16.24 -25.69
C LYS A 182 -10.28 16.28 -24.51
N GLN A 183 -10.95 17.43 -24.37
CA GLN A 183 -12.08 17.69 -23.46
C GLN A 183 -13.11 16.54 -23.45
N PRO A 184 -13.72 16.24 -22.28
CA PRO A 184 -14.82 15.27 -22.20
C PRO A 184 -15.96 15.62 -23.17
N PRO A 185 -16.64 14.60 -23.73
CA PRO A 185 -17.99 14.81 -24.24
C PRO A 185 -18.91 15.21 -23.07
N ASP A 186 -19.81 16.16 -23.36
CA ASP A 186 -20.82 16.69 -22.45
C ASP A 186 -21.68 15.53 -21.88
N LEU A 187 -21.64 15.34 -20.56
CA LEU A 187 -22.24 14.20 -19.87
C LEU A 187 -23.46 14.67 -19.08
N ARG A 188 -24.62 14.08 -19.38
CA ARG A 188 -25.88 14.31 -18.66
C ARG A 188 -25.76 14.00 -17.17
N GLN A 189 -26.53 14.75 -16.39
CA GLN A 189 -26.59 14.80 -14.93
C GLN A 189 -27.01 13.47 -14.24
N ASP A 190 -27.45 12.45 -14.98
CA ASP A 190 -28.00 11.20 -14.44
C ASP A 190 -26.95 10.13 -14.05
N ASP A 191 -25.66 10.28 -14.39
CA ASP A 191 -24.64 9.26 -14.11
C ASP A 191 -23.40 9.81 -13.36
N MET A 192 -23.58 10.26 -12.11
CA MET A 192 -22.51 10.78 -11.23
C MET A 192 -21.24 9.89 -11.21
N TYR A 193 -21.40 8.57 -11.11
CA TYR A 193 -20.29 7.60 -11.11
C TYR A 193 -19.45 7.65 -12.40
N LEU A 194 -20.11 7.84 -13.54
CA LEU A 194 -19.46 7.86 -14.86
C LEU A 194 -18.58 9.10 -15.01
N GLY A 195 -19.08 10.24 -14.52
CA GLY A 195 -18.32 11.47 -14.42
C GLY A 195 -17.07 11.31 -13.54
N VAL A 196 -17.24 10.70 -12.36
CA VAL A 196 -16.13 10.45 -11.41
C VAL A 196 -15.07 9.54 -12.03
N VAL A 197 -15.45 8.39 -12.60
CA VAL A 197 -14.49 7.46 -13.23
C VAL A 197 -13.79 8.13 -14.41
N GLY A 198 -14.52 8.84 -15.26
CA GLY A 198 -13.94 9.55 -16.40
C GLY A 198 -12.94 10.62 -15.99
N PHE A 199 -13.18 11.31 -14.89
CA PHE A 199 -12.23 12.26 -14.31
C PHE A 199 -11.01 11.54 -13.72
N ALA A 200 -11.21 10.53 -12.88
CA ALA A 200 -10.13 9.76 -12.26
C ALA A 200 -9.15 9.18 -13.30
N LEU A 201 -9.66 8.74 -14.45
CA LEU A 201 -8.82 8.21 -15.53
C LEU A 201 -7.93 9.28 -16.19
N ARG A 202 -8.40 10.53 -16.23
CA ARG A 202 -7.63 11.66 -16.76
C ARG A 202 -6.61 12.18 -15.75
N SER A 203 -6.95 12.20 -14.47
CA SER A 203 -6.06 12.64 -13.39
C SER A 203 -5.00 11.59 -13.03
N ALA A 204 -5.23 10.30 -13.28
CA ALA A 204 -4.33 9.20 -12.93
C ALA A 204 -2.82 9.43 -13.23
N PRO A 205 -2.38 9.85 -14.43
CA PRO A 205 -0.97 10.12 -14.69
C PRO A 205 -0.43 11.30 -13.88
N VAL A 206 -1.26 12.31 -13.63
CA VAL A 206 -0.91 13.50 -12.84
C VAL A 206 -0.75 13.12 -11.37
N VAL A 207 -1.74 12.42 -10.81
CA VAL A 207 -1.70 11.89 -9.44
C VAL A 207 -0.45 11.04 -9.24
N ARG A 208 -0.13 10.16 -10.19
CA ARG A 208 1.08 9.34 -10.11
C ARG A 208 2.38 10.18 -10.04
N ASN A 209 2.49 11.25 -10.83
CA ASN A 209 3.66 12.14 -10.78
C ASN A 209 3.77 12.87 -9.43
N PHE A 210 2.62 13.19 -8.83
CA PHE A 210 2.56 13.81 -7.52
C PHE A 210 3.06 12.84 -6.42
N PHE A 211 2.67 11.56 -6.48
CA PHE A 211 3.24 10.51 -5.64
C PHE A 211 4.74 10.26 -5.90
N ALA A 212 5.26 10.63 -7.07
CA ALA A 212 6.69 10.58 -7.39
C ALA A 212 7.48 11.82 -6.91
N GLY A 213 6.84 12.79 -6.25
CA GLY A 213 7.52 13.99 -5.73
C GLY A 213 7.82 15.07 -6.77
N CYS A 214 7.16 15.06 -7.94
CA CYS A 214 7.36 16.11 -8.95
C CYS A 214 6.73 17.45 -8.56
N ASN A 215 7.43 18.56 -8.83
CA ASN A 215 6.95 19.93 -8.61
C ASN A 215 5.77 20.32 -9.50
N LEU A 216 4.95 21.18 -8.93
CA LEU A 216 3.51 21.31 -9.12
C LEU A 216 3.02 22.22 -10.27
N VAL A 217 3.90 22.98 -10.92
CA VAL A 217 3.50 23.91 -12.00
C VAL A 217 2.83 23.17 -13.17
N GLN A 218 3.06 21.86 -13.31
CA GLN A 218 2.41 20.99 -14.29
C GLN A 218 1.04 20.43 -13.88
N PHE A 219 0.71 20.40 -12.58
CA PHE A 219 -0.60 19.97 -12.09
C PHE A 219 -1.65 21.06 -12.32
N MET A 220 -1.29 22.33 -12.08
CA MET A 220 -2.15 23.52 -12.29
C MET A 220 -2.59 23.71 -13.75
N ALA A 221 -1.77 23.36 -14.73
CA ALA A 221 -2.07 23.62 -16.15
C ALA A 221 -3.25 22.77 -16.71
N THR A 222 -3.65 21.72 -15.99
CA THR A 222 -4.66 20.75 -16.44
C THR A 222 -5.92 20.68 -15.58
N ASN A 223 -5.87 21.15 -14.34
CA ASN A 223 -7.00 21.07 -13.41
C ASN A 223 -7.85 22.34 -13.48
N VAL A 224 -8.96 22.26 -14.20
CA VAL A 224 -10.14 23.07 -13.83
C VAL A 224 -10.62 22.51 -12.49
N ASP A 225 -11.07 23.37 -11.59
CA ASP A 225 -11.54 23.04 -10.24
C ASP A 225 -12.80 22.14 -10.24
N TYR A 226 -12.61 20.86 -10.59
CA TYR A 226 -13.69 19.87 -10.69
C TYR A 226 -14.05 19.25 -9.33
N MET A 227 -13.29 19.51 -8.25
CA MET A 227 -13.69 19.15 -6.89
C MET A 227 -14.92 19.94 -6.43
N CYS A 228 -15.06 21.18 -6.91
CA CYS A 228 -16.29 21.97 -6.80
C CYS A 228 -17.45 21.38 -7.63
N LEU A 229 -17.18 20.61 -8.69
CA LEU A 229 -18.20 19.96 -9.53
C LEU A 229 -18.87 18.76 -8.83
N PHE A 230 -18.13 18.04 -7.98
CA PHE A 230 -18.61 16.91 -7.18
C PHE A 230 -18.97 17.35 -5.76
N GLY A 231 -19.78 18.40 -5.59
CA GLY A 231 -20.08 19.01 -4.28
C GLY A 231 -20.64 18.06 -3.19
N GLU A 232 -21.04 16.84 -3.55
CA GLU A 232 -21.49 15.82 -2.59
C GLU A 232 -20.31 15.00 -2.04
N LEU A 233 -20.25 14.88 -0.71
CA LEU A 233 -19.21 14.16 0.05
C LEU A 233 -18.96 12.74 -0.52
N ASP A 234 -20.01 12.04 -0.93
CA ASP A 234 -19.93 10.68 -1.46
C ASP A 234 -19.23 10.64 -2.84
N GLY A 235 -19.38 11.67 -3.67
CA GLY A 235 -18.72 11.79 -4.97
C GLY A 235 -17.21 12.04 -4.87
N ARG A 236 -16.78 12.96 -3.99
CA ARG A 236 -15.36 13.23 -3.72
C ARG A 236 -14.64 12.01 -3.16
N GLN A 237 -15.30 11.31 -2.24
CA GLN A 237 -14.80 10.07 -1.67
C GLN A 237 -14.62 8.97 -2.71
N LEU A 238 -15.61 8.81 -3.59
CA LEU A 238 -15.57 7.86 -4.69
C LEU A 238 -14.43 8.18 -5.67
N LEU A 239 -14.17 9.46 -5.93
CA LEU A 239 -13.04 9.89 -6.77
C LEU A 239 -11.70 9.44 -6.18
N LEU A 240 -11.43 9.81 -4.93
CA LEU A 240 -10.18 9.45 -4.24
C LEU A 240 -10.00 7.92 -4.16
N LYS A 241 -11.08 7.16 -3.92
CA LYS A 241 -11.08 5.68 -3.97
C LYS A 241 -10.55 5.15 -5.30
N ILE A 242 -11.06 5.68 -6.39
CA ILE A 242 -10.73 5.19 -7.73
C ILE A 242 -9.29 5.57 -8.10
N GLU A 243 -8.86 6.79 -7.79
CA GLU A 243 -7.50 7.25 -8.06
C GLU A 243 -6.44 6.46 -7.29
N ILE A 244 -6.63 6.29 -5.98
CA ILE A 244 -5.77 5.43 -5.15
C ILE A 244 -5.82 4.00 -5.67
N GLY A 245 -7.04 3.51 -5.97
CA GLY A 245 -7.35 2.28 -6.71
C GLY A 245 -6.37 1.97 -7.84
N MET A 246 -6.38 2.88 -8.81
CA MET A 246 -5.59 2.76 -10.03
C MET A 246 -4.10 2.92 -9.79
N LEU A 247 -3.71 3.74 -8.81
CA LEU A 247 -2.31 3.96 -8.48
C LEU A 247 -1.67 2.70 -7.87
N TYR A 248 -2.35 2.01 -6.95
CA TYR A 248 -1.88 0.72 -6.47
C TYR A 248 -1.72 -0.28 -7.61
N ASP A 249 -2.72 -0.38 -8.50
CA ASP A 249 -2.65 -1.28 -9.64
C ASP A 249 -1.46 -0.94 -10.55
N ASP A 250 -1.10 0.34 -10.69
CA ASP A 250 0.08 0.77 -11.44
C ASP A 250 1.42 0.50 -10.77
N LEU A 251 1.47 0.52 -9.43
CA LEU A 251 2.71 0.34 -8.67
C LEU A 251 2.99 -1.13 -8.30
N TYR A 252 1.96 -1.90 -7.96
CA TYR A 252 2.11 -3.23 -7.35
C TYR A 252 1.59 -4.39 -8.21
N SER A 253 1.07 -4.11 -9.40
CA SER A 253 0.54 -5.13 -10.32
C SER A 253 1.07 -4.98 -11.75
N LYS A 254 0.75 -5.93 -12.65
CA LYS A 254 1.10 -5.82 -14.08
C LYS A 254 0.18 -4.88 -14.86
N ALA A 255 -0.80 -4.24 -14.22
CA ALA A 255 -1.83 -3.45 -14.90
C ALA A 255 -1.24 -2.42 -15.88
N MET A 256 -0.23 -1.65 -15.48
CA MET A 256 0.35 -0.62 -16.35
C MET A 256 0.95 -1.17 -17.66
N VAL A 257 1.50 -2.39 -17.62
CA VAL A 257 2.02 -3.06 -18.82
C VAL A 257 0.87 -3.49 -19.72
N LEU A 258 -0.17 -4.07 -19.13
CA LEU A 258 -1.35 -4.58 -19.84
C LEU A 258 -2.19 -3.46 -20.48
N ARG A 259 -2.14 -2.24 -19.91
CA ARG A 259 -2.75 -1.03 -20.51
C ARG A 259 -2.06 -0.57 -21.81
N LYS A 260 -0.79 -0.94 -22.04
CA LYS A 260 -0.03 -0.53 -23.24
C LYS A 260 -0.28 -1.49 -24.40
N ARG A 261 -0.34 -0.97 -25.64
CA ARG A 261 -0.53 -1.77 -26.86
C ARG A 261 0.52 -2.88 -27.01
N ILE A 262 1.79 -2.57 -26.71
CA ILE A 262 2.89 -3.55 -26.79
C ILE A 262 2.68 -4.68 -25.78
N GLY A 263 2.28 -4.37 -24.55
CA GLY A 263 1.99 -5.38 -23.53
C GLY A 263 0.84 -6.28 -23.94
N LEU A 264 -0.24 -5.72 -24.50
CA LEU A 264 -1.36 -6.51 -25.02
C LEU A 264 -0.94 -7.45 -26.17
N ILE A 265 -0.11 -6.96 -27.12
CA ILE A 265 0.40 -7.79 -28.22
C ILE A 265 1.26 -8.94 -27.68
N LEU A 266 2.18 -8.66 -26.76
CA LEU A 266 3.03 -9.68 -26.13
C LEU A 266 2.18 -10.73 -25.39
N ARG A 267 1.13 -10.30 -24.68
CA ARG A 267 0.20 -11.21 -24.00
C ARG A 267 -0.52 -12.14 -24.98
N CYS A 268 -1.02 -11.60 -26.09
CA CYS A 268 -1.62 -12.42 -27.15
C CYS A 268 -0.63 -13.43 -27.72
N ILE A 269 0.61 -13.03 -27.98
CA ILE A 269 1.67 -13.94 -28.47
C ILE A 269 1.95 -15.05 -27.43
N SER A 270 2.10 -14.70 -26.15
CA SER A 270 2.31 -15.66 -25.06
C SER A 270 1.17 -16.69 -24.96
N GLN A 271 -0.08 -16.23 -25.06
CA GLN A 271 -1.25 -17.09 -24.98
C GLN A 271 -1.40 -18.00 -26.20
N ILE A 272 -1.25 -17.47 -27.41
CA ILE A 272 -1.27 -18.27 -28.64
C ILE A 272 -0.15 -19.32 -28.58
N SER A 273 1.05 -18.93 -28.15
CA SER A 273 2.18 -19.85 -27.99
C SER A 273 1.89 -20.97 -26.99
N ALA A 274 1.29 -20.64 -25.83
CA ALA A 274 0.91 -21.63 -24.82
C ALA A 274 -0.17 -22.60 -25.34
N VAL A 275 -1.17 -22.10 -26.08
CA VAL A 275 -2.22 -22.93 -26.71
C VAL A 275 -1.62 -23.87 -27.76
N VAL A 276 -0.73 -23.36 -28.62
CA VAL A 276 -0.03 -24.19 -29.62
C VAL A 276 0.79 -25.28 -28.93
N ALA A 277 1.54 -24.94 -27.88
CA ALA A 277 2.28 -25.92 -27.11
C ALA A 277 1.37 -27.00 -26.49
N PHE A 278 0.21 -26.61 -25.96
CA PHE A 278 -0.74 -27.54 -25.38
C PHE A 278 -1.32 -28.50 -26.42
N VAL A 279 -1.74 -27.98 -27.59
CA VAL A 279 -2.27 -28.80 -28.69
C VAL A 279 -1.21 -29.77 -29.19
N LEU A 280 0.03 -29.31 -29.40
CA LEU A 280 1.13 -30.18 -29.82
C LEU A 280 1.46 -31.24 -28.77
N PHE A 281 1.39 -30.90 -27.48
CA PHE A 281 1.55 -31.86 -26.40
C PHE A 281 0.40 -32.87 -26.34
N ILE A 282 -0.84 -32.48 -26.67
CA ILE A 282 -1.98 -33.43 -26.78
C ILE A 282 -1.77 -34.41 -27.93
N VAL A 283 -1.28 -33.94 -29.07
CA VAL A 283 -1.09 -34.77 -30.28
C VAL A 283 0.16 -35.65 -30.19
N SER A 284 1.15 -35.31 -29.37
CA SER A 284 2.37 -36.11 -29.21
C SER A 284 2.10 -37.51 -28.66
N ASN A 285 2.91 -38.48 -29.07
CA ASN A 285 2.80 -39.86 -28.60
C ASN A 285 3.35 -39.97 -27.17
N LYS A 286 2.50 -40.40 -26.24
CA LYS A 286 2.83 -40.42 -24.81
C LYS A 286 3.23 -41.79 -24.26
N GLN A 287 3.28 -42.83 -25.10
CA GLN A 287 3.52 -44.19 -24.62
C GLN A 287 4.90 -44.41 -23.98
N ARG A 288 5.86 -43.51 -24.24
CA ARG A 288 7.22 -43.58 -23.70
C ARG A 288 7.37 -42.87 -22.34
N TYR A 289 6.36 -42.17 -21.83
CA TYR A 289 6.49 -41.33 -20.64
C TYR A 289 5.75 -41.89 -19.42
N ARG A 290 6.27 -41.61 -18.22
CA ARG A 290 5.64 -41.99 -16.95
C ARG A 290 4.28 -41.28 -16.83
N ARG A 291 3.25 -42.02 -16.37
CA ARG A 291 1.90 -41.46 -16.17
C ARG A 291 1.88 -40.25 -15.23
N ALA A 292 2.74 -40.25 -14.21
CA ALA A 292 2.89 -39.13 -13.27
C ALA A 292 3.36 -37.84 -13.98
N ASP A 293 4.36 -37.94 -14.86
CA ASP A 293 4.91 -36.79 -15.58
C ASP A 293 3.86 -36.17 -16.53
N ILE A 294 3.11 -37.04 -17.21
CA ILE A 294 1.99 -36.64 -18.07
C ILE A 294 0.93 -35.91 -17.23
N ALA A 295 0.55 -36.46 -16.07
CA ALA A 295 -0.43 -35.86 -15.18
C ALA A 295 0.02 -34.48 -14.68
N VAL A 296 1.26 -34.34 -14.19
CA VAL A 296 1.81 -33.04 -13.75
C VAL A 296 1.79 -32.03 -14.89
N THR A 297 2.17 -32.43 -16.10
CA THR A 297 2.18 -31.53 -17.26
C THR A 297 0.77 -31.04 -17.64
N TYR A 298 -0.23 -31.91 -17.56
CA TYR A 298 -1.63 -31.51 -17.73
C TYR A 298 -2.10 -30.54 -16.64
N VAL A 299 -1.72 -30.77 -15.37
CA VAL A 299 -2.02 -29.85 -14.27
C VAL A 299 -1.42 -28.47 -14.52
N LEU A 300 -0.16 -28.40 -14.98
CA LEU A 300 0.51 -27.13 -15.30
C LEU A 300 -0.18 -26.39 -16.44
N PHE A 301 -0.56 -27.07 -17.53
CA PHE A 301 -1.27 -26.44 -18.64
C PHE A 301 -2.67 -25.97 -18.24
N ILE A 302 -3.51 -26.86 -17.70
CA ILE A 302 -4.91 -26.54 -17.33
C ILE A 302 -4.92 -25.45 -16.27
N GLY A 303 -4.11 -25.61 -15.21
CA GLY A 303 -3.98 -24.64 -14.15
C GLY A 303 -3.46 -23.28 -14.65
N GLY A 304 -2.46 -23.29 -15.54
CA GLY A 304 -1.95 -22.08 -16.19
C GLY A 304 -3.03 -21.35 -16.99
N PHE A 305 -3.82 -22.05 -17.81
CA PHE A 305 -4.92 -21.44 -18.56
C PHE A 305 -6.03 -20.89 -17.66
N LEU A 306 -6.34 -21.57 -16.55
CA LEU A 306 -7.33 -21.09 -15.58
C LEU A 306 -6.89 -19.79 -14.91
N VAL A 307 -5.61 -19.67 -14.54
CA VAL A 307 -5.06 -18.44 -13.96
C VAL A 307 -5.05 -17.31 -14.99
N GLU A 308 -4.67 -17.60 -16.23
CA GLU A 308 -4.70 -16.64 -17.35
C GLU A 308 -6.11 -16.11 -17.64
N PHE A 309 -7.10 -17.01 -17.65
CA PHE A 309 -8.50 -16.65 -17.83
C PHE A 309 -8.99 -15.73 -16.70
N CYS A 310 -8.66 -16.07 -15.45
CA CYS A 310 -8.97 -15.23 -14.30
C CYS A 310 -8.29 -13.85 -14.41
N ALA A 311 -7.03 -13.79 -14.85
CA ALA A 311 -6.31 -12.53 -15.02
C ALA A 311 -6.95 -11.63 -16.07
N ILE A 312 -7.35 -12.18 -17.23
CA ILE A 312 -8.10 -11.43 -18.24
C ILE A 312 -9.42 -10.90 -17.66
N ALA A 313 -10.15 -11.73 -16.91
CA ALA A 313 -11.41 -11.30 -16.29
C ALA A 313 -11.19 -10.11 -15.32
N VAL A 314 -10.10 -10.12 -14.53
CA VAL A 314 -9.75 -9.00 -13.64
C VAL A 314 -9.48 -7.72 -14.43
N VAL A 315 -8.73 -7.79 -15.54
CA VAL A 315 -8.43 -6.63 -16.39
C VAL A 315 -9.70 -6.09 -17.07
N VAL A 316 -10.56 -6.97 -17.60
CA VAL A 316 -11.82 -6.58 -18.25
C VAL A 316 -12.78 -5.90 -17.26
N MET A 317 -12.78 -6.33 -15.99
CA MET A 317 -13.57 -5.74 -14.92
C MET A 317 -12.95 -4.47 -14.30
N SER A 318 -11.87 -3.93 -14.87
CA SER A 318 -11.26 -2.69 -14.37
C SER A 318 -11.99 -1.43 -14.87
N PRO A 319 -12.17 -0.39 -14.04
CA PRO A 319 -12.69 0.91 -14.48
C PRO A 319 -11.91 1.51 -15.65
N TRP A 320 -10.60 1.25 -15.71
CA TRP A 320 -9.74 1.73 -16.79
C TRP A 320 -10.09 1.11 -18.14
N THR A 321 -10.34 -0.20 -18.18
CA THR A 321 -10.68 -0.92 -19.42
C THR A 321 -12.01 -0.44 -19.99
N TRP A 322 -12.97 -0.17 -19.12
CA TRP A 322 -14.24 0.45 -19.51
C TRP A 322 -14.01 1.84 -20.14
N GLY A 323 -13.29 2.75 -19.48
CA GLY A 323 -13.05 4.10 -20.01
C GLY A 323 -12.21 4.11 -21.29
N TRP A 324 -11.26 3.17 -21.41
CA TRP A 324 -10.50 2.95 -22.64
C TRP A 324 -11.40 2.50 -23.82
N LEU A 325 -12.36 1.62 -23.57
CA LEU A 325 -13.32 1.19 -24.61
C LEU A 325 -14.29 2.31 -25.01
N GLU A 326 -14.74 3.09 -24.03
CA GLU A 326 -15.66 4.20 -24.27
C GLU A 326 -14.99 5.31 -25.10
N SER A 327 -13.72 5.66 -24.79
CA SER A 327 -12.95 6.64 -25.56
C SER A 327 -12.71 6.23 -27.02
N ARG A 328 -12.70 4.91 -27.32
CA ARG A 328 -12.61 4.37 -28.69
C ARG A 328 -13.95 4.23 -29.40
N LYS A 329 -15.06 4.68 -28.79
CA LYS A 329 -16.43 4.52 -29.30
C LYS A 329 -16.83 3.04 -29.47
N CYS A 330 -16.21 2.13 -28.71
CA CYS A 330 -16.53 0.71 -28.71
C CYS A 330 -17.68 0.38 -27.75
N HIS A 331 -18.85 1.02 -27.96
CA HIS A 331 -19.96 0.99 -27.00
C HIS A 331 -20.49 -0.42 -26.68
N LYS A 332 -20.42 -1.39 -27.62
CA LYS A 332 -20.84 -2.78 -27.37
C LYS A 332 -19.95 -3.47 -26.33
N LEU A 333 -18.64 -3.33 -26.46
CA LEU A 333 -17.67 -3.90 -25.52
C LEU A 333 -17.67 -3.14 -24.20
N ALA A 334 -17.80 -1.81 -24.25
CA ALA A 334 -17.95 -0.97 -23.07
C ALA A 334 -19.20 -1.36 -22.27
N ARG A 335 -20.32 -1.67 -22.94
CA ARG A 335 -21.55 -2.16 -22.29
C ARG A 335 -21.34 -3.52 -21.61
N ILE A 336 -20.60 -4.45 -22.22
CA ILE A 336 -20.26 -5.74 -21.59
C ILE A 336 -19.37 -5.52 -20.36
N CYS A 337 -18.33 -4.69 -20.49
CA CYS A 337 -17.48 -4.32 -19.37
C CYS A 337 -18.31 -3.65 -18.27
N TRP A 338 -19.25 -2.78 -18.63
CA TRP A 338 -20.16 -2.11 -17.70
C TRP A 338 -21.11 -3.07 -16.99
N LEU A 339 -21.68 -4.07 -17.68
CA LEU A 339 -22.54 -5.08 -17.05
C LEU A 339 -21.75 -5.96 -16.08
N LEU A 340 -20.53 -6.33 -16.44
CA LEU A 340 -19.61 -7.08 -15.57
C LEU A 340 -19.09 -6.23 -14.41
N LEU A 341 -18.86 -4.94 -14.65
CA LEU A 341 -18.44 -3.95 -13.66
C LEU A 341 -19.59 -3.71 -12.70
N SER A 342 -20.77 -3.28 -13.16
CA SER A 342 -21.95 -2.91 -12.35
C SER A 342 -22.42 -3.99 -11.37
N ASN A 343 -22.47 -5.25 -11.81
CA ASN A 343 -22.81 -6.36 -10.90
C ASN A 343 -21.71 -6.58 -9.84
N ASN A 344 -20.47 -6.26 -10.20
CA ASN A 344 -19.37 -6.17 -9.27
C ASN A 344 -19.26 -4.80 -8.59
N ILE A 345 -19.94 -3.70 -8.95
CA ILE A 345 -19.72 -2.36 -8.37
C ILE A 345 -20.07 -2.39 -6.89
N ARG A 346 -21.18 -3.03 -6.51
CA ARG A 346 -21.51 -3.25 -5.08
C ARG A 346 -20.52 -4.16 -4.35
N ARG A 347 -19.74 -4.96 -5.09
CA ARG A 347 -18.62 -5.78 -4.61
C ARG A 347 -17.28 -5.02 -4.70
N LEU A 348 -17.14 -4.04 -5.59
CA LEU A 348 -15.97 -3.27 -6.01
C LEU A 348 -15.83 -2.00 -5.15
N GLU A 349 -16.92 -1.36 -4.81
CA GLU A 349 -17.05 -0.35 -3.75
C GLU A 349 -16.70 -0.96 -2.38
N LYS A 350 -16.98 -2.26 -2.19
CA LYS A 350 -16.43 -3.08 -1.09
C LYS A 350 -15.00 -3.59 -1.33
N ARG A 351 -14.46 -3.47 -2.56
CA ARG A 351 -13.14 -4.00 -3.00
C ARG A 351 -12.06 -2.91 -3.11
N MET A 352 -12.48 -1.67 -3.33
CA MET A 352 -11.67 -0.50 -3.64
C MET A 352 -11.22 0.13 -2.34
N MET A 353 -10.01 -0.28 -1.96
CA MET A 353 -8.97 0.49 -1.27
C MET A 353 -9.41 1.79 -0.63
N TRP A 354 -10.24 1.62 0.38
CA TRP A 354 -10.20 2.52 1.50
C TRP A 354 -9.28 1.92 2.54
N PRO A 355 -8.50 2.76 3.25
CA PRO A 355 -8.26 2.48 4.64
C PRO A 355 -9.63 2.63 5.31
N ASN A 356 -10.48 1.61 5.14
CA ASN A 356 -11.62 1.47 5.99
C ASN A 356 -11.11 1.38 7.41
N SER A 357 -9.84 1.05 7.67
CA SER A 357 -9.24 1.07 8.98
C SER A 357 -8.22 2.19 9.14
N MET A 358 -8.32 2.95 10.23
CA MET A 358 -7.22 3.77 10.76
C MET A 358 -6.57 3.02 11.92
N GLY A 359 -5.25 3.08 12.00
CA GLY A 359 -4.53 2.57 13.16
C GLY A 359 -4.89 3.34 14.43
N GLN A 360 -4.86 2.66 15.57
CA GLN A 360 -5.14 3.24 16.87
C GLN A 360 -4.06 2.79 17.83
N TYR A 361 -3.43 3.77 18.45
CA TYR A 361 -2.43 3.54 19.47
C TYR A 361 -2.67 4.51 20.61
N ASN A 362 -2.79 3.98 21.82
CA ASN A 362 -2.94 4.77 23.03
C ASN A 362 -1.63 4.68 23.82
N ILE A 363 -1.17 5.80 24.37
CA ILE A 363 0.09 5.88 25.11
C ILE A 363 0.12 4.93 26.32
N LEU A 364 -1.03 4.63 26.92
CA LEU A 364 -1.14 3.68 28.03
C LEU A 364 -0.74 2.25 27.64
N ASN A 365 -0.85 1.89 26.35
CA ASN A 365 -0.39 0.59 25.85
C ASN A 365 1.14 0.53 25.81
N TYR A 366 1.81 1.65 25.48
CA TYR A 366 3.27 1.74 25.51
C TYR A 366 3.82 1.56 26.92
N VAL A 367 3.14 2.08 27.94
CA VAL A 367 3.50 1.90 29.36
C VAL A 367 3.21 0.47 29.86
N GLY A 368 2.56 -0.39 29.06
CA GLY A 368 2.56 -1.85 29.25
C GLY A 368 1.29 -2.47 29.85
N PHE A 369 0.14 -1.80 29.82
CA PHE A 369 -1.05 -2.23 30.58
C PHE A 369 -2.18 -2.94 29.80
N ASP A 370 -2.17 -2.98 28.45
CA ASP A 370 -3.21 -3.65 27.63
C ASP A 370 -2.63 -4.71 26.67
N GLN A 371 -1.67 -5.53 27.14
CA GLN A 371 -1.10 -6.60 26.32
C GLN A 371 -1.93 -7.87 26.30
N SER A 372 -2.33 -8.28 25.10
CA SER A 372 -2.95 -9.59 24.84
C SER A 372 -2.04 -10.75 25.26
N TRP A 373 -2.63 -11.90 25.62
CA TRP A 373 -1.86 -13.10 25.99
C TRP A 373 -0.90 -13.57 24.86
N LEU A 374 -1.30 -13.39 23.60
CA LEU A 374 -0.47 -13.67 22.43
C LEU A 374 0.72 -12.71 22.30
N SER A 375 0.54 -11.42 22.58
CA SER A 375 1.65 -10.46 22.52
C SER A 375 2.70 -10.72 23.61
N LYS A 376 2.28 -11.19 24.80
CA LYS A 376 3.20 -11.65 25.85
C LYS A 376 4.04 -12.87 25.43
N GLN A 377 3.40 -13.89 24.84
CA GLN A 377 4.09 -15.10 24.34
C GLN A 377 5.10 -14.76 23.23
N ILE A 378 4.69 -13.91 22.28
CA ILE A 378 5.53 -13.51 21.16
C ILE A 378 6.68 -12.61 21.62
N GLN A 379 6.46 -11.66 22.54
CA GLN A 379 7.55 -10.88 23.15
C GLN A 379 8.55 -11.75 23.89
N MET A 380 8.10 -12.79 24.58
CA MET A 380 8.98 -13.72 25.30
C MET A 380 9.86 -14.52 24.31
N LEU A 381 9.28 -15.01 23.21
CA LEU A 381 10.02 -15.68 22.14
C LEU A 381 11.02 -14.74 21.46
N ILE A 382 10.66 -13.47 21.24
CA ILE A 382 11.56 -12.49 20.60
C ILE A 382 12.70 -12.10 21.55
N ARG A 383 12.42 -11.89 22.85
CA ARG A 383 13.46 -11.71 23.89
C ARG A 383 14.44 -12.88 23.89
N MET A 384 13.93 -14.10 23.76
CA MET A 384 14.75 -15.30 23.71
C MET A 384 15.61 -15.36 22.45
N THR A 385 15.05 -15.07 21.27
CA THR A 385 15.78 -15.13 20.00
C THR A 385 16.80 -14.00 19.86
N ALA A 386 16.53 -12.78 20.29
CA ALA A 386 17.52 -11.72 20.17
C ALA A 386 18.68 -11.82 21.14
N ASN A 387 18.47 -12.39 22.34
CA ASN A 387 19.55 -12.75 23.26
C ASN A 387 20.51 -13.77 22.62
N ILE A 388 20.00 -14.60 21.71
CA ILE A 388 20.80 -15.61 20.98
C ILE A 388 21.52 -14.98 19.77
N PHE A 389 20.88 -14.06 19.05
CA PHE A 389 21.40 -13.48 17.80
C PHE A 389 22.08 -12.11 17.95
N GLY A 390 22.20 -11.56 19.18
CA GLY A 390 22.85 -10.27 19.43
C GLY A 390 22.17 -9.08 18.75
N ALA A 391 20.84 -9.13 18.57
CA ALA A 391 20.08 -8.05 17.95
C ALA A 391 19.70 -6.98 18.99
N GLY A 392 19.91 -5.71 18.67
CA GLY A 392 19.66 -4.57 19.56
C GLY A 392 18.18 -4.40 19.98
N LYS A 393 17.95 -3.70 21.10
CA LYS A 393 16.63 -3.43 21.70
C LYS A 393 15.58 -2.88 20.71
N GLU A 394 16.01 -2.12 19.70
CA GLU A 394 15.11 -1.50 18.70
C GLU A 394 14.24 -2.51 17.94
N ARG A 395 14.78 -3.70 17.61
CA ARG A 395 14.02 -4.73 16.86
C ARG A 395 12.95 -5.42 17.72
N HIS A 396 13.08 -5.40 19.04
CA HIS A 396 12.06 -5.94 19.95
C HIS A 396 10.82 -5.08 20.02
N LEU A 397 11.01 -3.75 20.04
CA LEU A 397 9.91 -2.81 20.11
C LEU A 397 9.09 -2.83 18.83
N TRP A 398 9.72 -2.91 17.66
CA TRP A 398 9.01 -2.93 16.37
C TRP A 398 7.98 -4.07 16.27
N VAL A 399 8.32 -5.27 16.74
CA VAL A 399 7.41 -6.42 16.67
C VAL A 399 6.29 -6.35 17.72
N SER A 400 6.53 -5.80 18.91
CA SER A 400 5.44 -5.54 19.86
C SER A 400 4.53 -4.38 19.44
N LYS A 401 5.10 -3.33 18.80
CA LYS A 401 4.36 -2.22 18.20
C LYS A 401 3.35 -2.72 17.14
N LEU A 402 3.70 -3.79 16.41
CA LEU A 402 2.86 -4.42 15.39
C LEU A 402 1.77 -5.35 15.96
N LEU A 403 1.89 -5.76 17.23
CA LEU A 403 0.94 -6.66 17.90
C LEU A 403 -0.09 -5.91 18.74
N ASP A 404 0.25 -4.71 19.23
CA ASP A 404 -0.60 -3.92 20.13
C ASP A 404 -1.38 -2.80 19.41
N SER A 405 -1.13 -2.54 18.11
CA SER A 405 -1.91 -1.59 17.31
C SER A 405 -3.25 -2.22 16.90
N LYS A 406 -4.34 -1.57 17.31
CA LYS A 406 -5.71 -1.95 16.89
C LYS A 406 -6.06 -1.12 15.65
N SER A 407 -6.73 -1.71 14.67
CA SER A 407 -7.22 -0.97 13.52
C SER A 407 -8.74 -0.81 13.64
N ILE A 408 -9.23 0.43 13.65
CA ILE A 408 -10.66 0.77 13.82
C ILE A 408 -11.21 1.31 12.51
N GLN A 409 -12.48 1.03 12.21
CA GLN A 409 -13.07 1.52 10.98
C GLN A 409 -13.11 3.06 10.94
N VAL A 410 -12.70 3.70 9.85
CA VAL A 410 -12.87 5.15 9.64
C VAL A 410 -14.35 5.40 9.44
N ASP A 411 -14.99 5.96 10.46
CA ASP A 411 -16.42 6.24 10.43
C ASP A 411 -16.72 7.51 9.62
N ARG A 412 -17.97 7.59 9.12
CA ARG A 412 -18.45 8.73 8.32
C ARG A 412 -18.22 10.08 9.01
N GLU A 413 -18.33 10.10 10.34
CA GLU A 413 -18.12 11.29 11.17
C GLU A 413 -16.70 11.86 11.08
N ILE A 414 -15.67 10.99 11.10
CA ILE A 414 -14.27 11.43 10.98
C ILE A 414 -14.04 12.03 9.61
N LEU A 415 -14.50 11.33 8.57
CA LEU A 415 -14.28 11.77 7.21
C LEU A 415 -15.03 13.06 6.89
N GLN A 416 -16.25 13.21 7.40
CA GLN A 416 -16.99 14.45 7.32
C GLN A 416 -16.25 15.57 8.06
N SER A 417 -15.72 15.30 9.26
CA SER A 417 -14.93 16.28 10.02
C SER A 417 -13.67 16.71 9.25
N VAL A 418 -12.94 15.78 8.65
CA VAL A 418 -11.76 16.07 7.82
C VAL A 418 -12.15 16.89 6.59
N THR A 419 -13.16 16.46 5.81
CA THR A 419 -13.56 17.18 4.60
C THR A 419 -14.08 18.58 4.90
N GLN A 420 -14.94 18.73 5.92
CA GLN A 420 -15.44 20.05 6.34
C GLN A 420 -14.33 20.97 6.82
N TYR A 421 -13.36 20.45 7.58
CA TYR A 421 -12.22 21.24 8.03
C TYR A 421 -11.35 21.67 6.85
N VAL A 422 -11.02 20.76 5.95
CA VAL A 422 -10.24 21.05 4.72
C VAL A 422 -10.94 22.09 3.84
N ASP A 423 -12.25 21.96 3.62
CA ASP A 423 -13.04 22.93 2.87
C ASP A 423 -13.05 24.31 3.55
N GLY A 424 -13.17 24.33 4.88
CA GLY A 424 -13.07 25.55 5.69
C GLY A 424 -11.73 26.26 5.50
N VAL A 425 -10.62 25.53 5.65
CA VAL A 425 -9.26 26.07 5.44
C VAL A 425 -9.06 26.58 4.01
N HIS A 426 -9.52 25.84 3.01
CA HIS A 426 -9.42 26.23 1.62
C HIS A 426 -10.20 27.53 1.34
N SER A 427 -11.41 27.65 1.89
CA SER A 427 -12.24 28.86 1.72
C SER A 427 -11.60 30.11 2.35
N GLU A 428 -10.91 29.96 3.47
CA GLU A 428 -10.20 31.05 4.13
C GLU A 428 -9.03 31.54 3.26
N LEU A 429 -8.23 30.61 2.76
CA LEU A 429 -7.05 30.91 1.93
C LEU A 429 -7.39 31.50 0.55
N THR A 430 -8.60 31.27 0.06
CA THR A 430 -9.08 31.79 -1.23
C THR A 430 -9.90 33.09 -1.10
N SER A 431 -10.36 33.44 0.11
CA SER A 431 -11.17 34.64 0.35
C SER A 431 -10.31 35.90 0.54
N ASP A 432 -10.73 37.03 -0.04
CA ASP A 432 -10.03 38.33 -0.03
C ASP A 432 -10.15 39.07 1.32
N GLY A 433 -9.77 38.40 2.42
CA GLY A 433 -9.63 38.99 3.76
C GLY A 433 -10.91 39.44 4.48
N SER A 434 -12.10 39.10 3.96
CA SER A 434 -13.40 39.50 4.56
C SER A 434 -14.10 38.41 5.38
N GLY A 435 -13.56 37.18 5.38
CA GLY A 435 -14.02 36.10 6.25
C GLY A 435 -13.54 36.27 7.69
N ARG A 436 -14.37 35.89 8.68
CA ARG A 436 -13.88 35.71 10.06
C ARG A 436 -12.82 34.59 10.04
N PRO A 437 -11.67 34.74 10.70
CA PRO A 437 -10.66 33.68 10.71
C PRO A 437 -11.26 32.39 11.25
N TYR A 438 -11.07 31.29 10.52
CA TYR A 438 -11.52 29.98 10.96
C TYR A 438 -10.62 29.63 12.16
N HIS A 439 -11.17 29.90 13.35
CA HIS A 439 -10.68 29.50 14.67
C HIS A 439 -9.94 30.56 15.47
N GLN A 440 -10.68 31.24 16.34
CA GLN A 440 -10.15 31.63 17.64
C GLN A 440 -10.27 30.41 18.56
N TRP A 441 -9.18 30.04 19.22
CA TRP A 441 -9.14 28.95 20.20
C TRP A 441 -9.06 29.49 21.62
N PRO A 442 -10.07 30.23 22.12
CA PRO A 442 -9.97 30.93 23.39
C PRO A 442 -9.65 29.99 24.57
N ASN A 443 -10.07 28.71 24.51
CA ASN A 443 -9.84 27.75 25.60
C ASN A 443 -8.46 27.08 25.51
N LEU A 444 -7.98 26.75 24.31
CA LEU A 444 -6.66 26.13 24.09
C LEU A 444 -5.52 27.15 23.95
N HIS A 445 -5.81 28.42 23.64
CA HIS A 445 -4.79 29.44 23.35
C HIS A 445 -3.75 29.61 24.48
N PRO A 446 -4.13 29.73 25.77
CA PRO A 446 -3.15 29.83 26.86
C PRO A 446 -2.21 28.62 26.94
N LEU A 447 -2.73 27.43 26.63
CA LEU A 447 -1.94 26.20 26.61
C LEU A 447 -0.95 26.18 25.45
N LEU A 448 -1.40 26.62 24.27
CA LEU A 448 -0.58 26.64 23.06
C LEU A 448 0.56 27.66 23.16
N GLU A 449 0.31 28.83 23.74
CA GLU A 449 1.37 29.79 24.07
C GLU A 449 2.41 29.17 25.00
N LYS A 450 1.97 28.38 25.99
CA LYS A 450 2.88 27.73 26.93
C LYS A 450 3.69 26.62 26.28
N LEU A 451 3.08 25.80 25.41
CA LEU A 451 3.81 24.81 24.60
C LEU A 451 4.86 25.47 23.69
N GLN A 452 4.53 26.63 23.11
CA GLN A 452 5.46 27.42 22.30
C GLN A 452 6.60 27.99 23.15
N SER A 453 6.32 28.43 24.39
CA SER A 453 7.32 28.95 25.33
C SER A 453 8.32 27.89 25.83
N LEU A 454 7.91 26.61 25.80
CA LEU A 454 8.75 25.47 26.15
C LEU A 454 9.71 25.07 25.01
N SER A 455 9.76 25.83 23.90
CA SER A 455 10.56 25.54 22.70
C SER A 455 10.37 24.11 22.20
N MET A 456 9.12 23.65 22.20
CA MET A 456 8.74 22.34 21.68
C MET A 456 8.80 22.35 20.15
N ASP A 457 10.01 22.43 19.59
CA ASP A 457 10.26 22.38 18.15
C ASP A 457 10.10 20.95 17.59
N ASP A 458 9.98 19.95 18.47
CA ASP A 458 9.75 18.55 18.11
C ASP A 458 8.25 18.26 17.94
N PHE A 459 7.84 18.06 16.68
CA PHE A 459 6.48 17.67 16.30
C PHE A 459 6.00 16.39 17.02
N GLY A 460 6.91 15.44 17.29
CA GLY A 460 6.62 14.22 18.02
C GLY A 460 6.23 14.49 19.47
N LEU A 461 6.93 15.41 20.15
CA LEU A 461 6.58 15.81 21.52
C LEU A 461 5.20 16.47 21.56
N VAL A 462 4.88 17.35 20.60
CA VAL A 462 3.55 17.99 20.53
C VAL A 462 2.43 16.95 20.44
N ILE A 463 2.58 15.92 19.60
CA ILE A 463 1.62 14.81 19.49
C ILE A 463 1.46 14.10 20.84
N VAL A 464 2.57 13.75 21.49
CA VAL A 464 2.55 13.00 22.76
C VAL A 464 1.88 13.81 23.88
N PHE A 465 2.23 15.08 24.04
CA PHE A 465 1.65 15.95 25.07
C PHE A 465 0.17 16.21 24.83
N MET A 466 -0.22 16.51 23.59
CA MET A 466 -1.62 16.76 23.27
C MET A 466 -2.46 15.49 23.35
N HIS A 467 -1.88 14.32 23.06
CA HIS A 467 -2.55 13.03 23.26
C HIS A 467 -2.81 12.77 24.73
N ALA A 468 -1.81 12.99 25.58
CA ALA A 468 -1.95 12.88 27.03
C ALA A 468 -3.01 13.86 27.59
N LEU A 469 -3.00 15.11 27.11
CA LEU A 469 -4.02 16.12 27.44
C LEU A 469 -5.42 15.63 27.05
N THR A 470 -5.58 15.13 25.83
CA THR A 470 -6.85 14.64 25.31
C THR A 470 -7.37 13.48 26.16
N GLU A 471 -6.52 12.52 26.50
CA GLU A 471 -6.91 11.39 27.36
C GLU A 471 -7.32 11.85 28.78
N VAL A 472 -6.57 12.78 29.38
CA VAL A 472 -6.93 13.35 30.70
C VAL A 472 -8.26 14.10 30.63
N HIS A 473 -8.45 14.98 29.64
CA HIS A 473 -9.65 15.77 29.46
C HIS A 473 -10.89 14.89 29.22
N LEU A 474 -10.77 13.91 28.33
CA LEU A 474 -11.84 12.96 28.04
C LEU A 474 -12.14 12.00 29.20
N SER A 475 -11.18 11.76 30.11
CA SER A 475 -11.41 10.94 31.32
C SER A 475 -12.19 11.68 32.41
N THR A 476 -12.13 13.01 32.43
CA THR A 476 -12.85 13.86 33.39
C THR A 476 -14.23 14.30 32.90
N TYR A 477 -14.48 14.17 31.60
CA TYR A 477 -15.72 14.59 30.97
C TYR A 477 -16.78 13.50 31.08
N ASN A 478 -17.94 13.80 31.68
CA ASN A 478 -19.08 12.88 31.75
C ASN A 478 -20.15 13.37 30.76
N PRO A 479 -20.26 12.77 29.55
CA PRO A 479 -20.97 13.42 28.47
C PRO A 479 -22.50 13.38 28.56
N PRO A 480 -23.20 14.46 28.17
CA PRO A 480 -24.58 14.36 27.73
C PRO A 480 -24.66 13.53 26.44
N GLY A 481 -25.78 12.80 26.23
CA GLY A 481 -25.91 11.76 25.20
C GLY A 481 -25.54 12.19 23.77
N ASP A 482 -25.81 13.45 23.41
CA ASP A 482 -25.57 13.99 22.06
C ASP A 482 -24.08 14.28 21.77
N MET A 483 -23.24 14.38 22.81
CA MET A 483 -21.81 14.73 22.72
C MET A 483 -20.88 13.52 22.65
N ALA A 484 -21.42 12.31 22.75
CA ALA A 484 -20.66 11.07 22.71
C ALA A 484 -19.94 10.87 21.36
N ALA A 485 -20.52 11.34 20.25
CA ALA A 485 -19.94 11.25 18.91
C ALA A 485 -18.68 12.12 18.78
N SER A 486 -18.75 13.40 19.17
CA SER A 486 -17.62 14.33 19.15
C SER A 486 -16.44 13.85 20.00
N ILE A 487 -16.71 13.32 21.20
CA ILE A 487 -15.69 12.69 22.05
C ILE A 487 -15.04 11.49 21.36
N GLY A 488 -15.87 10.68 20.69
CA GLY A 488 -15.41 9.57 19.87
C GLY A 488 -14.43 10.02 18.79
N VAL A 489 -14.76 11.09 18.06
CA VAL A 489 -13.90 11.67 17.02
C VAL A 489 -12.57 12.19 17.59
N CYS A 490 -12.58 12.99 18.67
CA CYS A 490 -11.36 13.50 19.30
C CYS A 490 -10.43 12.37 19.74
N ARG A 491 -10.97 11.36 20.42
CA ARG A 491 -10.19 10.20 20.89
C ARG A 491 -9.59 9.42 19.71
N LYS A 492 -10.40 9.18 18.68
CA LYS A 492 -9.99 8.45 17.48
C LYS A 492 -8.88 9.17 16.70
N LEU A 493 -9.00 10.49 16.51
CA LEU A 493 -7.98 11.31 15.85
C LEU A 493 -6.68 11.36 16.68
N SER A 494 -6.80 11.55 17.99
CA SER A 494 -5.65 11.58 18.90
C SER A 494 -4.87 10.25 18.89
N ASN A 495 -5.56 9.12 19.04
CA ASN A 495 -4.98 7.78 18.93
C ASN A 495 -4.37 7.52 17.53
N TYR A 496 -4.95 8.10 16.47
CA TYR A 496 -4.45 7.95 15.11
C TYR A 496 -3.13 8.69 14.90
N MET A 497 -3.05 9.95 15.36
CA MET A 497 -1.80 10.73 15.27
C MET A 497 -0.68 10.08 16.09
N LEU A 498 -0.98 9.54 17.27
CA LEU A 498 0.00 8.77 18.05
C LEU A 498 0.38 7.45 17.35
N TYR A 499 -0.58 6.75 16.73
CA TYR A 499 -0.29 5.58 15.90
C TYR A 499 0.69 5.92 14.79
N LEU A 500 0.42 6.98 14.01
CA LEU A 500 1.33 7.43 12.95
C LEU A 500 2.72 7.73 13.48
N LEU A 501 2.82 8.38 14.64
CA LEU A 501 4.12 8.65 15.27
C LEU A 501 4.88 7.36 15.59
N VAL A 502 4.19 6.33 16.10
CA VAL A 502 4.81 5.08 16.54
C VAL A 502 5.12 4.11 15.38
N THR A 503 4.23 4.02 14.39
CA THR A 503 4.31 3.00 13.33
C THR A 503 4.78 3.55 11.98
N HIS A 504 4.52 4.83 11.69
CA HIS A 504 4.83 5.49 10.43
C HIS A 504 5.48 6.87 10.61
N PRO A 505 6.54 7.01 11.44
CA PRO A 505 7.19 8.30 11.67
C PRO A 505 7.73 8.93 10.39
N GLU A 506 8.04 8.13 9.37
CA GLU A 506 8.46 8.60 8.05
C GLU A 506 7.39 9.45 7.32
N MET A 507 6.13 9.35 7.73
CA MET A 507 5.03 10.16 7.20
C MET A 507 4.84 11.47 7.97
N LEU A 508 5.55 11.67 9.07
CA LEU A 508 5.42 12.85 9.93
C LEU A 508 6.68 13.73 9.85
N PRO A 509 6.55 15.06 10.02
CA PRO A 509 7.67 15.99 10.07
C PRO A 509 8.39 15.95 11.43
N VAL A 510 8.87 14.78 11.86
CA VAL A 510 9.53 14.58 13.16
C VAL A 510 11.04 14.70 13.01
N THR A 511 11.68 15.46 13.90
CA THR A 511 13.12 15.73 13.93
C THR A 511 13.79 14.98 15.09
N GLY A 512 13.68 13.65 15.13
CA GLY A 512 14.27 12.87 16.23
C GLY A 512 13.88 11.40 16.26
N SER A 513 14.46 10.65 17.20
CA SER A 513 14.03 9.28 17.45
C SER A 513 12.75 9.30 18.29
N VAL A 514 11.66 8.77 17.72
CA VAL A 514 10.37 8.61 18.40
C VAL A 514 10.51 7.87 19.73
N GLU A 515 11.45 6.92 19.81
CA GLU A 515 11.69 6.15 21.03
C GLU A 515 12.23 7.05 22.14
N THR A 516 13.14 7.98 21.82
CA THR A 516 13.65 8.94 22.80
C THR A 516 12.58 9.91 23.27
N THR A 517 11.70 10.36 22.36
CA THR A 517 10.55 11.22 22.66
C THR A 517 9.58 10.53 23.64
N LEU A 518 9.26 9.26 23.38
CA LEU A 518 8.38 8.47 24.25
C LEU A 518 9.04 8.11 25.58
N GLU A 519 10.31 7.71 25.58
CA GLU A 519 11.06 7.39 26.80
C GLU A 519 11.21 8.62 27.70
N TYR A 520 11.47 9.80 27.12
CA TYR A 520 11.51 11.06 27.85
C TYR A 520 10.18 11.33 28.56
N PHE A 521 9.06 11.22 27.82
CA PHE A 521 7.73 11.43 28.37
C PHE A 521 7.40 10.41 29.47
N VAL A 522 7.65 9.12 29.22
CA VAL A 522 7.39 8.05 30.21
C VAL A 522 8.23 8.25 31.47
N THR A 523 9.50 8.58 31.34
CA THR A 523 10.38 8.87 32.49
C THR A 523 9.83 10.02 33.33
N LYS A 524 9.34 11.07 32.69
CA LYS A 524 8.72 12.21 33.37
C LYS A 524 7.41 11.85 34.07
N VAL A 525 6.62 10.95 33.51
CA VAL A 525 5.38 10.48 34.14
C VAL A 525 5.67 9.55 35.32
N THR A 526 6.67 8.66 35.20
CA THR A 526 7.02 7.70 36.26
C THR A 526 7.72 8.35 37.46
N GLU A 527 8.30 9.55 37.31
CA GLU A 527 8.77 10.39 38.43
C GLU A 527 7.65 10.64 39.48
N TYR A 528 6.39 10.65 39.06
CA TYR A 528 5.23 10.87 39.95
C TYR A 528 4.60 9.59 40.52
N GLY A 529 5.14 8.41 40.16
CA GLY A 529 4.73 7.11 40.68
C GLY A 529 4.70 6.00 39.61
N ASP A 530 5.19 4.82 40.00
CA ASP A 530 5.08 3.58 39.21
C ASP A 530 3.88 2.75 39.70
N GLY A 531 3.02 2.27 38.79
CA GLY A 531 1.82 1.52 39.16
C GLY A 531 0.75 1.39 38.06
N GLY A 532 -0.39 0.80 38.40
CA GLY A 532 -1.52 0.54 37.47
C GLY A 532 -2.05 1.78 36.75
N LYS A 533 -2.94 1.57 35.76
CA LYS A 533 -3.53 2.62 34.88
C LYS A 533 -3.87 3.94 35.60
N ASP A 534 -4.49 3.87 36.77
CA ASP A 534 -4.92 5.04 37.54
C ASP A 534 -3.77 5.85 38.16
N THR A 535 -2.64 5.20 38.46
CA THR A 535 -1.43 5.87 38.96
C THR A 535 -0.73 6.64 37.84
N ILE A 536 -0.64 6.04 36.65
CA ILE A 536 -0.07 6.71 35.47
C ILE A 536 -0.96 7.87 35.02
N MET A 537 -2.29 7.71 35.00
CA MET A 537 -3.19 8.83 34.67
C MET A 537 -3.08 9.98 35.68
N ARG A 538 -2.83 9.69 36.96
CA ARG A 538 -2.50 10.72 37.96
C ARG A 538 -1.12 11.35 37.70
N GLY A 539 -0.12 10.56 37.32
CA GLY A 539 1.21 11.05 36.96
C GLY A 539 1.18 11.96 35.73
N ILE A 540 0.46 11.56 34.67
CA ILE A 540 0.20 12.39 33.49
C ILE A 540 -0.51 13.68 33.90
N ARG A 541 -1.59 13.59 34.69
CA ARG A 541 -2.31 14.77 35.16
C ARG A 541 -1.39 15.73 35.91
N LYS A 542 -0.60 15.23 36.86
CA LYS A 542 0.36 16.05 37.62
C LYS A 542 1.43 16.68 36.73
N LEU A 543 2.01 15.90 35.82
CA LEU A 543 2.98 16.42 34.86
C LEU A 543 2.38 17.56 34.02
N LEU A 544 1.13 17.41 33.56
CA LEU A 544 0.43 18.44 32.81
C LEU A 544 0.00 19.63 33.71
N GLU A 545 -0.34 19.41 34.97
CA GLU A 545 -0.62 20.46 35.97
C GLU A 545 0.65 21.30 36.23
N ASP A 546 1.78 20.66 36.49
CA ASP A 546 3.07 21.29 36.77
C ASP A 546 3.62 22.05 35.55
N LEU A 547 3.44 21.50 34.34
CA LEU A 547 3.90 22.13 33.10
C LEU A 547 2.94 23.18 32.55
N MET A 548 1.62 22.99 32.68
CA MET A 548 0.63 23.74 31.90
C MET A 548 -0.47 24.42 32.73
N ASP A 549 -0.45 24.33 34.05
CA ASP A 549 -1.45 24.96 34.95
C ASP A 549 -2.90 24.58 34.56
N LEU A 550 -3.14 23.27 34.48
CA LEU A 550 -4.36 22.61 34.00
C LEU A 550 -5.69 23.05 34.67
N GLN A 551 -5.67 23.89 35.72
CA GLN A 551 -6.88 24.45 36.31
C GLN A 551 -7.69 25.33 35.32
N ALA A 552 -7.09 25.73 34.19
CA ALA A 552 -7.73 26.60 33.20
C ALA A 552 -8.68 25.92 32.20
N ILE A 553 -8.55 24.62 31.92
CA ILE A 553 -9.30 23.97 30.82
C ILE A 553 -10.59 23.32 31.37
N GLN A 554 -11.71 24.04 31.27
CA GLN A 554 -13.00 23.47 31.67
C GLN A 554 -13.50 22.42 30.67
N PRO A 555 -14.04 21.28 31.15
CA PRO A 555 -14.74 20.32 30.31
C PRO A 555 -16.05 20.91 29.77
N ASN A 556 -15.99 21.63 28.65
CA ASN A 556 -17.16 22.17 27.93
C ASN A 556 -17.15 21.80 26.44
N GLU A 557 -18.25 22.07 25.75
CA GLU A 557 -18.42 21.74 24.33
C GLU A 557 -17.44 22.49 23.42
N ASP A 558 -17.23 23.78 23.71
CA ASP A 558 -16.29 24.62 22.96
C ASP A 558 -14.86 24.06 23.04
N THR A 559 -14.41 23.61 24.21
CA THR A 559 -13.08 22.99 24.38
C THR A 559 -12.97 21.69 23.61
N LEU A 560 -14.02 20.85 23.59
CA LEU A 560 -14.01 19.61 22.82
C LEU A 560 -13.93 19.87 21.31
N GLN A 561 -14.62 20.91 20.82
CA GLN A 561 -14.53 21.36 19.44
C GLN A 561 -13.12 21.88 19.13
N GLU A 562 -12.54 22.71 20.00
CA GLU A 562 -11.18 23.20 19.84
C GLU A 562 -10.14 22.07 19.82
N ILE A 563 -10.29 21.03 20.67
CA ILE A 563 -9.42 19.85 20.67
C ILE A 563 -9.55 19.08 19.34
N ARG A 564 -10.78 18.88 18.85
CA ARG A 564 -11.02 18.22 17.56
C ARG A 564 -10.31 18.98 16.44
N ASP A 565 -10.54 20.28 16.38
CA ASP A 565 -10.06 21.17 15.34
C ASP A 565 -8.52 21.28 15.40
N PHE A 566 -7.94 21.24 16.60
CA PHE A 566 -6.49 21.10 16.80
C PHE A 566 -5.93 19.81 16.17
N TRP A 567 -6.56 18.66 16.43
CA TRP A 567 -6.12 17.38 15.86
C TRP A 567 -6.25 17.35 14.33
N LEU A 568 -7.34 17.90 13.78
CA LEU A 568 -7.52 18.04 12.34
C LEU A 568 -6.44 18.94 11.74
N ARG A 569 -6.06 20.01 12.42
CA ARG A 569 -4.97 20.89 11.98
C ARG A 569 -3.61 20.19 11.97
N LEU A 570 -3.28 19.42 13.01
CA LEU A 570 -2.06 18.61 13.02
C LEU A 570 -2.07 17.56 11.89
N LEU A 571 -3.22 16.94 11.61
CA LEU A 571 -3.38 15.99 10.52
C LEU A 571 -3.13 16.65 9.15
N LEU A 572 -3.73 17.81 8.90
CA LEU A 572 -3.53 18.58 7.66
C LEU A 572 -2.07 19.04 7.51
N PHE A 573 -1.45 19.49 8.60
CA PHE A 573 -0.03 19.87 8.57
C PHE A 573 0.87 18.68 8.28
N ALA A 574 0.66 17.54 8.95
CA ALA A 574 1.40 16.32 8.69
C ALA A 574 1.24 15.86 7.24
N ALA A 575 0.02 15.91 6.71
CA ALA A 575 -0.26 15.62 5.31
C ALA A 575 0.45 16.62 4.38
N GLY A 576 0.43 17.92 4.68
CA GLY A 576 1.11 18.92 3.86
C GLY A 576 2.64 18.73 3.79
N LYS A 577 3.25 18.22 4.88
CA LYS A 577 4.70 18.03 5.03
C LYS A 577 5.19 16.64 4.61
N SER A 578 4.29 15.68 4.40
CA SER A 578 4.65 14.32 4.03
C SER A 578 5.08 14.22 2.56
N ARG A 579 5.92 13.23 2.26
CA ARG A 579 6.44 12.98 0.91
C ARG A 579 5.48 12.07 0.13
N GLY A 580 5.23 12.37 -1.14
CA GLY A 580 4.39 11.52 -2.00
C GLY A 580 4.83 10.04 -2.04
N GLU A 581 6.14 9.79 -1.97
CA GLU A 581 6.70 8.43 -1.99
C GLU A 581 6.28 7.60 -0.77
N THR A 582 6.15 8.21 0.42
CA THR A 582 5.74 7.50 1.63
C THR A 582 4.27 7.12 1.56
N HIS A 583 3.43 8.00 0.99
CA HIS A 583 2.05 7.68 0.67
C HIS A 583 1.94 6.53 -0.34
N ALA A 584 2.79 6.50 -1.37
CA ALA A 584 2.81 5.42 -2.37
C ALA A 584 3.15 4.09 -1.71
N ALA A 585 4.14 4.08 -0.81
CA ALA A 585 4.56 2.88 -0.08
C ALA A 585 3.43 2.29 0.78
N GLN A 586 2.64 3.14 1.46
CA GLN A 586 1.53 2.69 2.31
C GLN A 586 0.38 2.04 1.54
N LEU A 587 0.25 2.27 0.23
CA LEU A 587 -0.79 1.62 -0.58
C LEU A 587 -0.66 0.10 -0.58
N ALA A 588 0.57 -0.43 -0.42
CA ALA A 588 0.83 -1.86 -0.28
C ALA A 588 0.14 -2.52 0.94
N VAL A 589 -0.27 -1.70 1.91
CA VAL A 589 -0.82 -2.09 3.22
C VAL A 589 -2.31 -1.73 3.35
N GLY A 590 -2.91 -1.10 2.33
CA GLY A 590 -4.30 -0.66 2.34
C GLY A 590 -4.48 0.86 2.41
N GLY A 591 -3.38 1.62 2.47
CA GLY A 591 -3.38 3.08 2.60
C GLY A 591 -3.61 3.54 4.04
N GLU A 592 -3.58 4.86 4.23
CA GLU A 592 -3.72 5.53 5.52
C GLU A 592 -4.69 6.72 5.38
N LEU A 593 -5.40 7.10 6.45
CA LEU A 593 -6.26 8.29 6.45
C LEU A 593 -5.46 9.56 6.08
N LEU A 594 -4.19 9.61 6.48
CA LEU A 594 -3.27 10.68 6.09
C LEU A 594 -3.09 10.77 4.57
N THR A 595 -3.01 9.64 3.86
CA THR A 595 -2.90 9.61 2.39
C THR A 595 -4.15 10.16 1.71
N LEU A 596 -5.34 9.88 2.26
CA LEU A 596 -6.59 10.47 1.76
C LEU A 596 -6.62 11.97 1.98
N THR A 597 -6.25 12.42 3.18
CA THR A 597 -6.22 13.83 3.55
C THR A 597 -5.24 14.59 2.66
N TRP A 598 -4.06 14.02 2.43
CA TRP A 598 -3.04 14.57 1.54
C TRP A 598 -3.53 14.67 0.09
N LEU A 599 -4.14 13.61 -0.46
CA LEU A 599 -4.63 13.63 -1.84
C LEU A 599 -5.83 14.59 -2.00
N LEU A 600 -6.70 14.69 -0.99
CA LEU A 600 -7.79 15.66 -0.96
C LEU A 600 -7.24 17.10 -0.97
N MET A 601 -6.28 17.39 -0.10
CA MET A 601 -5.60 18.68 -0.07
C MET A 601 -4.93 19.02 -1.39
N ALA A 602 -4.31 18.02 -2.04
CA ALA A 602 -3.67 18.21 -3.33
C ALA A 602 -4.66 18.59 -4.44
N HIS A 603 -5.87 18.03 -4.43
CA HIS A 603 -6.90 18.44 -5.39
C HIS A 603 -7.45 19.84 -5.12
N LEU A 604 -7.35 20.33 -3.87
CA LEU A 604 -7.74 21.68 -3.45
C LEU A 604 -6.56 22.65 -3.39
N GLU A 605 -5.47 22.30 -4.06
CA GLU A 605 -4.29 23.14 -4.20
C GLU A 605 -3.62 23.55 -2.87
N MET A 606 -3.67 22.70 -1.83
CA MET A 606 -3.11 22.96 -0.49
C MET A 606 -1.92 22.06 -0.15
N GLY A 607 -0.97 22.59 0.63
CA GLY A 607 0.19 21.86 1.19
C GLY A 607 1.53 22.52 0.82
N ASP A 608 2.65 21.92 1.25
CA ASP A 608 3.99 22.54 1.07
C ASP A 608 4.45 22.64 -0.39
N SER A 609 3.93 21.75 -1.23
CA SER A 609 4.22 21.74 -2.66
C SER A 609 3.38 22.77 -3.42
N TRP A 610 2.43 23.42 -2.75
CA TRP A 610 1.40 24.31 -3.30
C TRP A 610 1.58 25.78 -2.89
N PRO A 611 0.98 26.74 -3.62
CA PRO A 611 0.95 28.14 -3.22
C PRO A 611 0.25 28.36 -1.87
N LEU A 612 -0.80 27.57 -1.57
CA LEU A 612 -1.48 27.60 -0.28
C LEU A 612 -0.73 26.72 0.74
N ARG A 613 0.21 27.34 1.47
CA ARG A 613 1.05 26.65 2.48
C ARG A 613 0.37 26.53 3.83
N ILE A 614 0.58 25.39 4.51
CA ILE A 614 0.15 25.18 5.89
C ILE A 614 1.38 25.17 6.79
N GLU A 615 1.50 26.16 7.68
CA GLU A 615 2.61 26.29 8.63
C GLU A 615 2.14 26.16 10.10
N LEU A 616 3.03 25.64 10.97
CA LEU A 616 2.88 25.62 12.43
C LEU A 616 4.07 26.41 13.01
N GLY A 617 3.97 27.73 13.26
CA GLY A 617 5.06 28.45 13.94
C GLY A 617 5.21 29.97 13.73
N HIS A 618 6.26 30.52 14.37
CA HIS A 618 6.50 31.92 14.76
C HIS A 618 6.49 32.98 13.63
N ALA A 619 5.65 34.01 13.77
CA ALA A 619 5.79 35.24 13.02
C ALA A 619 7.00 36.04 13.54
N ALA A 620 8.16 35.91 12.88
CA ALA A 620 9.23 36.89 12.96
C ALA A 620 9.27 37.69 11.64
N GLY A 621 8.56 38.81 11.62
CA GLY A 621 8.81 39.94 10.72
C GLY A 621 8.78 39.65 9.22
N THR A 622 7.59 39.57 8.64
CA THR A 622 7.14 40.27 7.41
C THR A 622 5.82 39.65 6.98
N MET A 623 4.77 40.47 6.83
CA MET A 623 3.50 40.04 6.23
C MET A 623 3.76 39.61 4.78
N SER A 624 3.85 38.31 4.53
CA SER A 624 3.59 37.72 3.21
C SER A 624 2.16 37.17 3.24
N PRO A 625 1.38 37.27 2.15
CA PRO A 625 0.04 36.66 2.06
C PRO A 625 0.05 35.10 2.08
N ASP A 626 1.18 34.48 2.40
CA ASP A 626 1.43 33.03 2.24
C ASP A 626 1.44 32.24 3.57
N ILE A 627 1.02 32.85 4.68
CA ILE A 627 1.04 32.22 6.02
C ILE A 627 -0.40 31.95 6.44
N ALA A 628 -0.85 30.71 6.28
CA ALA A 628 -2.22 30.32 6.63
C ALA A 628 -2.48 30.32 8.15
N TYR A 629 -1.45 30.33 9.00
CA TYR A 629 -1.63 29.98 10.41
C TYR A 629 -0.56 30.55 11.34
N VAL A 630 -0.94 31.54 12.15
CA VAL A 630 -0.16 32.13 13.25
C VAL A 630 -0.93 31.89 14.56
N PHE A 631 -0.26 31.47 15.63
CA PHE A 631 -0.88 31.51 16.96
C PHE A 631 -1.09 32.99 17.34
N PRO A 632 -2.32 33.43 17.70
CA PRO A 632 -2.62 34.85 17.90
C PRO A 632 -1.65 35.50 18.88
N ASN A 633 -0.97 36.56 18.46
CA ASN A 633 -0.12 37.36 19.33
C ASN A 633 -0.94 38.53 19.94
N LYS A 634 -0.65 38.86 21.19
CA LYS A 634 -1.23 39.93 22.02
C LYS A 634 -1.79 41.12 21.23
N SER A 635 -3.08 41.40 21.38
CA SER A 635 -3.61 42.74 21.19
C SER A 635 -3.61 43.51 22.51
N GLY A 636 -2.81 44.57 22.56
CA GLY A 636 -3.15 45.82 23.26
C GLY A 636 -2.92 45.90 24.78
N SER A 637 -1.79 46.50 25.16
CA SER A 637 -1.79 47.49 26.24
C SER A 637 -0.73 48.55 25.96
N ASN A 638 -1.16 49.62 25.28
CA ASN A 638 -0.49 50.91 25.15
C ASN A 638 -0.69 51.72 26.47
N PRO A 639 0.03 52.83 26.73
CA PRO A 639 0.52 53.83 25.76
C PRO A 639 2.04 53.91 25.57
#